data_AF-A0A2R6X890-F1
#
_entry.id   AF-A0A2R6X890-F1
#
_cell.length_a   1.000
_cell.length_b   1.000
_cell.length_c   1.000
_cell.angle_alpha   90.00
_cell.angle_beta   90.00
_cell.angle_gamma   90.00
#
_symmetry.space_group_name_H-M   'P 1'
#
loop_
_entity.id
_entity.type
_entity.pdbx_description
1 polymer ?
#
loop_
_entity_poly.entity_id
_entity_poly.type
_entity_poly.pdbx_seq_one_letter_code
_entity_poly.pdbx_strand_id
1 'polypeptide(L)'
;MEEHMKRVQQEIVFSQSRHEAKRREIATEEHLFKMSSFETGRLKAEMVKMAKEAEEIANRLRQFRTSIFQANEKMDQFRLLMHWNQEELEQWAQAAKQKDEDNIAMEKYTKSDDVRIYELQQEEVKAATELSNLQQALDAEVTETQSYQIQLDKTAILFRELHLQRQKVIRMWETTVEAIHARDESIHQVAEEFAENKLRVQRKKHQLDALQKALFKEMDTNKDLERMILDAEHEVVKERTLCYKEIDSSKGAEEMNELMKMNHLRAQAELAVQIAMKKHAEEDVEVKKKKVVIAKERHERALKKVEEENDHLDTLEKRSQELGKLLTREENKVKEAKREVADLQDQLFKSTEELHALREAEKETLHEITGGKSQIKHLSHNITHLELNMTRQEEVLYTLEFQIQSLERKVARASGERSDLEEQETTKKIKDLEKELDDKKHEEALVDSQLKRTKEELRATVRKNEEAKKKLADITQKNSELSLECDTGLIEVKASQRDKEEKMLDHDLLQMEVNRLSDILNMKAEGVLTMESIKQKLIFCMEDHKREINARREKTKAQLKIIHDELHNLMMQRKKLILQIDKLQKKYQTLISRVKMEDGTVRSANYYVIKAAQDRQMLENEVPKLEEEVQKVKQDVRLLEKATDEIKESNNALRCSLNTPRSIELAYEQKILKQAYQQAKERTRFKQREEAALLEELHEAERSLENSEKERITVDETIRELEKKVETARKEAADQAAKFKRATTQLQKLARDVRDRFDGSELIRIEQEMQLVEARETVKDVLYKLKAMAVENADAAEVIEAKVRDAGLKLPTGVCSARSSRSSSSSGSSSASSSSRSSQRGPPSAKRPLAQSILTMDLGLDDL
;
A
#
# COMPACT_ATOMS: atom_id res chain seq x y z
N MET A 1 -175.96 -0.29 -103.40
CA MET A 1 -175.57 0.66 -102.34
C MET A 1 -175.22 -0.04 -101.03
N GLU A 2 -176.03 -0.98 -100.54
CA GLU A 2 -175.74 -1.71 -99.28
C GLU A 2 -174.47 -2.56 -99.32
N GLU A 3 -174.16 -3.22 -100.45
CA GLU A 3 -172.91 -3.98 -100.60
C GLU A 3 -171.65 -3.12 -100.57
N HIS A 4 -171.74 -1.87 -101.04
CA HIS A 4 -170.61 -0.92 -101.02
C HIS A 4 -170.34 -0.44 -99.59
N MET A 5 -171.38 -0.16 -98.79
CA MET A 5 -171.22 0.17 -97.37
C MET A 5 -170.57 -0.97 -96.58
N LYS A 6 -170.92 -2.23 -96.87
CA LYS A 6 -170.24 -3.39 -96.27
C LYS A 6 -168.75 -3.46 -96.66
N ARG A 7 -168.40 -3.16 -97.92
CA ARG A 7 -166.99 -3.09 -98.35
C ARG A 7 -166.22 -1.95 -97.69
N VAL A 8 -166.83 -0.77 -97.55
CA VAL A 8 -166.20 0.37 -96.85
C VAL A 8 -166.03 0.07 -95.35
N GLN A 9 -167.01 -0.55 -94.71
CA GLN A 9 -166.86 -1.00 -93.32
C GLN A 9 -165.77 -2.07 -93.18
N GLN A 10 -165.67 -3.02 -94.11
CA GLN A 10 -164.56 -3.98 -94.15
C GLN A 10 -163.20 -3.28 -94.34
N GLU A 11 -163.09 -2.29 -95.22
CA GLU A 11 -161.84 -1.53 -95.42
C GLU A 11 -161.46 -0.67 -94.21
N ILE A 12 -162.43 -0.09 -93.51
CA ILE A 12 -162.18 0.62 -92.24
C ILE A 12 -161.63 -0.36 -91.21
N VAL A 13 -162.23 -1.55 -91.08
CA VAL A 13 -161.75 -2.60 -90.16
C VAL A 13 -160.36 -3.10 -90.55
N PHE A 14 -160.07 -3.30 -91.84
CA PHE A 14 -158.72 -3.65 -92.32
C PHE A 14 -157.70 -2.53 -92.09
N SER A 15 -158.09 -1.27 -92.27
CA SER A 15 -157.23 -0.11 -92.00
C SER A 15 -156.96 0.08 -90.51
N GLN A 16 -157.97 -0.12 -89.66
CA GLN A 16 -157.85 -0.11 -88.21
C GLN A 16 -156.93 -1.24 -87.73
N SER A 17 -157.11 -2.47 -88.21
CA SER A 17 -156.24 -3.59 -87.83
C SER A 17 -154.79 -3.38 -88.27
N ARG A 18 -154.55 -2.78 -89.45
CA ARG A 18 -153.21 -2.41 -89.92
C ARG A 18 -152.60 -1.27 -89.11
N HIS A 19 -153.39 -0.28 -88.69
CA HIS A 19 -152.94 0.79 -87.81
C HIS A 19 -152.57 0.26 -86.41
N GLU A 20 -153.38 -0.63 -85.85
CA GLU A 20 -153.07 -1.30 -84.59
C GLU A 20 -151.83 -2.19 -84.68
N ALA A 21 -151.64 -2.91 -85.79
CA ALA A 21 -150.41 -3.67 -86.04
C ALA A 21 -149.19 -2.75 -86.07
N LYS A 22 -149.27 -1.61 -86.78
CA LYS A 22 -148.18 -0.62 -86.80
C LYS A 22 -147.93 0.03 -85.44
N ARG A 23 -148.96 0.30 -84.64
CA ARG A 23 -148.76 0.77 -83.25
C ARG A 23 -148.06 -0.28 -82.40
N ARG A 24 -148.41 -1.56 -82.54
CA ARG A 24 -147.73 -2.65 -81.84
C ARG A 24 -146.26 -2.75 -82.27
N GLU A 25 -145.97 -2.63 -83.57
CA GLU A 25 -144.59 -2.60 -84.08
C GLU A 25 -143.78 -1.43 -83.51
N ILE A 26 -144.33 -0.20 -83.52
CA ILE A 26 -143.65 0.97 -82.92
C ILE A 26 -143.37 0.74 -81.43
N ALA A 27 -144.33 0.20 -80.67
CA ALA A 27 -144.12 -0.12 -79.26
C ALA A 27 -143.01 -1.16 -79.06
N THR A 28 -142.90 -2.16 -79.95
CA THR A 28 -141.80 -3.14 -79.90
C THR A 28 -140.46 -2.51 -80.27
N GLU A 29 -140.40 -1.60 -81.24
CA GLU A 29 -139.19 -0.86 -81.61
C GLU A 29 -138.73 0.07 -80.48
N GLU A 30 -139.64 0.80 -79.85
CA GLU A 30 -139.33 1.64 -78.69
C GLU A 30 -138.81 0.82 -77.52
N HIS A 31 -139.38 -0.36 -77.27
CA HIS A 31 -138.89 -1.28 -76.25
C HIS A 31 -137.47 -1.80 -76.58
N LEU A 32 -137.23 -2.21 -77.83
CA LEU A 32 -135.90 -2.65 -78.29
C LEU A 32 -134.86 -1.52 -78.20
N PHE A 33 -135.23 -0.29 -78.57
CA PHE A 33 -134.36 0.88 -78.43
C PHE A 33 -134.03 1.16 -76.96
N LYS A 34 -135.03 1.11 -76.06
CA LYS A 34 -134.81 1.25 -74.61
C LYS A 34 -133.85 0.19 -74.10
N MET A 35 -134.06 -1.08 -74.44
CA MET A 35 -133.16 -2.18 -74.06
C MET A 35 -131.73 -1.95 -74.58
N SER A 36 -131.56 -1.54 -75.84
CA SER A 36 -130.25 -1.19 -76.39
C SER A 36 -129.62 0.02 -75.69
N SER A 37 -130.41 1.03 -75.32
CA SER A 37 -129.92 2.21 -74.59
C SER A 37 -129.47 1.85 -73.17
N PHE A 38 -130.18 0.96 -72.48
CA PHE A 38 -129.77 0.43 -71.18
C PHE A 38 -128.51 -0.42 -71.30
N GLU A 39 -128.42 -1.30 -72.30
CA GLU A 39 -127.23 -2.13 -72.54
C GLU A 39 -126.00 -1.27 -72.87
N THR A 40 -126.15 -0.26 -73.73
CA THR A 40 -125.05 0.68 -74.01
C THR A 40 -124.67 1.50 -72.78
N GLY A 41 -125.63 1.89 -71.93
CA GLY A 41 -125.38 2.53 -70.65
C GLY A 41 -124.61 1.64 -69.68
N ARG A 42 -125.01 0.36 -69.57
CA ARG A 42 -124.31 -0.66 -68.77
C ARG A 42 -122.89 -0.87 -69.26
N LEU A 43 -122.69 -1.08 -70.56
CA LEU A 43 -121.36 -1.27 -71.15
C LEU A 43 -120.46 -0.04 -70.96
N LYS A 44 -120.99 1.18 -71.06
CA LYS A 44 -120.24 2.41 -70.76
C LYS A 44 -119.82 2.47 -69.29
N ALA A 45 -120.70 2.11 -68.36
CA ALA A 45 -120.37 2.07 -66.94
C ALA A 45 -119.29 1.01 -66.65
N GLU A 46 -119.39 -0.18 -67.28
CA GLU A 46 -118.37 -1.22 -67.20
C GLU A 46 -117.03 -0.77 -67.80
N MET A 47 -117.03 -0.10 -68.96
CA MET A 47 -115.80 0.45 -69.55
C MET A 47 -115.12 1.46 -68.64
N VAL A 48 -115.88 2.37 -68.01
CA VAL A 48 -115.34 3.32 -67.04
C VAL A 48 -114.78 2.60 -65.81
N LYS A 49 -115.44 1.55 -65.34
CA LYS A 49 -114.94 0.74 -64.23
C LYS A 49 -113.62 0.04 -64.60
N MET A 50 -113.55 -0.60 -65.77
CA MET A 50 -112.32 -1.25 -66.26
C MET A 50 -111.19 -0.24 -66.50
N ALA A 51 -111.49 0.97 -66.97
CA ALA A 51 -110.50 2.04 -67.13
C ALA A 51 -109.92 2.49 -65.77
N LYS A 52 -110.76 2.65 -64.75
CA LYS A 52 -110.31 2.96 -63.38
C LYS A 52 -109.45 1.84 -62.82
N GLU A 53 -109.86 0.58 -62.98
CA GLU A 53 -109.06 -0.57 -62.54
C GLU A 53 -107.70 -0.64 -63.28
N ALA A 54 -107.67 -0.32 -64.58
CA ALA A 54 -106.42 -0.24 -65.35
C ALA A 54 -105.51 0.90 -64.85
N GLU A 55 -106.06 2.08 -64.53
CA GLU A 55 -105.31 3.19 -63.93
C GLU A 55 -104.78 2.83 -62.53
N GLU A 56 -105.57 2.14 -61.70
CA GLU A 56 -105.12 1.66 -60.40
C GLU A 56 -103.97 0.66 -60.52
N ILE A 57 -104.07 -0.30 -61.46
CA ILE A 57 -102.98 -1.26 -61.73
C ILE A 57 -101.75 -0.54 -62.26
N ALA A 58 -101.90 0.44 -63.16
CA ALA A 58 -100.79 1.24 -63.67
C ALA A 58 -100.11 2.03 -62.54
N ASN A 59 -100.88 2.61 -61.62
CA ASN A 59 -100.36 3.31 -60.46
C ASN A 59 -99.63 2.37 -59.50
N ARG A 60 -100.18 1.18 -59.22
CA ARG A 60 -99.51 0.14 -58.41
C ARG A 60 -98.21 -0.34 -59.07
N LEU A 61 -98.22 -0.57 -60.39
CA LEU A 61 -97.01 -0.92 -61.14
C LEU A 61 -95.98 0.20 -61.08
N ARG A 62 -96.39 1.47 -61.17
CA ARG A 62 -95.48 2.60 -61.03
C ARG A 62 -94.87 2.64 -59.63
N GLN A 63 -95.67 2.43 -58.58
CA GLN A 63 -95.20 2.34 -57.20
C GLN A 63 -94.21 1.19 -57.00
N PHE A 64 -94.50 -0.01 -57.51
CA PHE A 64 -93.58 -1.14 -57.46
C PHE A 64 -92.29 -0.87 -58.22
N ARG A 65 -92.35 -0.28 -59.42
CA ARG A 65 -91.14 0.10 -60.17
C ARG A 65 -90.30 1.11 -59.40
N THR A 66 -90.92 2.13 -58.78
CA THR A 66 -90.18 3.08 -57.94
C THR A 66 -89.59 2.42 -56.69
N SER A 67 -90.31 1.48 -56.07
CA SER A 67 -89.80 0.74 -54.91
C SER A 67 -88.64 -0.19 -55.29
N ILE A 68 -88.73 -0.89 -56.42
CA ILE A 68 -87.64 -1.72 -56.96
C ILE A 68 -86.43 -0.85 -57.29
N PHE A 69 -86.63 0.32 -57.89
CA PHE A 69 -85.54 1.25 -58.19
C PHE A 69 -84.84 1.71 -56.90
N GLN A 70 -85.60 2.13 -55.89
CA GLN A 70 -85.04 2.51 -54.58
C GLN A 70 -84.33 1.35 -53.88
N ALA A 71 -84.87 0.12 -54.00
CA ALA A 71 -84.25 -1.07 -53.45
C ALA A 71 -82.93 -1.41 -54.16
N ASN A 72 -82.87 -1.26 -55.48
CA ASN A 72 -81.64 -1.43 -56.26
C ASN A 72 -80.60 -0.36 -55.91
N GLU A 73 -81.00 0.91 -55.76
CA GLU A 73 -80.09 1.97 -55.33
C GLU A 73 -79.51 1.68 -53.95
N LYS A 74 -80.33 1.20 -53.00
CA LYS A 74 -79.86 0.73 -51.69
C LYS A 74 -78.93 -0.48 -51.79
N MET A 75 -79.23 -1.43 -52.68
CA MET A 75 -78.37 -2.58 -52.94
C MET A 75 -76.99 -2.12 -53.44
N ASP A 76 -76.94 -1.17 -54.36
CA ASP A 76 -75.68 -0.64 -54.88
C ASP A 76 -74.90 0.16 -53.82
N GLN A 77 -75.59 0.91 -52.96
CA GLN A 77 -74.97 1.53 -51.78
C GLN A 77 -74.36 0.49 -50.84
N PHE A 78 -75.06 -0.61 -50.56
CA PHE A 78 -74.51 -1.69 -49.73
C PHE A 78 -73.34 -2.42 -50.39
N ARG A 79 -73.35 -2.61 -51.71
CA ARG A 79 -72.20 -3.16 -52.44
C ARG A 79 -70.98 -2.26 -52.33
N LEU A 80 -71.15 -0.95 -52.51
CA LEU A 80 -70.06 0.01 -52.36
C LEU A 80 -69.51 0.00 -50.93
N LEU A 81 -70.40 0.00 -49.93
CA LEU A 81 -69.99 -0.09 -48.53
C LEU A 81 -69.29 -1.42 -48.21
N MET A 82 -69.76 -2.54 -48.77
CA MET A 82 -69.12 -3.84 -48.61
C MET A 82 -67.73 -3.85 -49.24
N HIS A 83 -67.56 -3.29 -50.44
CA HIS A 83 -66.25 -3.15 -51.06
C HIS A 83 -65.31 -2.28 -50.24
N TRP A 84 -65.78 -1.14 -49.73
CA TRP A 84 -64.97 -0.29 -48.86
C TRP A 84 -64.59 -0.99 -47.56
N ASN A 85 -65.54 -1.64 -46.87
CA ASN A 85 -65.25 -2.40 -45.66
C ASN A 85 -64.26 -3.55 -45.92
N GLN A 86 -64.32 -4.18 -47.10
CA GLN A 86 -63.37 -5.21 -47.49
C GLN A 86 -61.98 -4.63 -47.72
N GLU A 87 -61.86 -3.52 -48.46
CA GLU A 87 -60.58 -2.83 -48.67
C GLU A 87 -59.97 -2.34 -47.34
N GLU A 88 -60.80 -1.80 -46.45
CA GLU A 88 -60.37 -1.37 -45.13
C GLU A 88 -59.88 -2.57 -44.29
N LEU A 89 -60.61 -3.69 -44.28
CA LEU A 89 -60.19 -4.90 -43.59
C LEU A 89 -58.86 -5.45 -44.14
N GLU A 90 -58.69 -5.45 -45.47
CA GLU A 90 -57.44 -5.87 -46.12
C GLU A 90 -56.27 -4.94 -45.75
N GLN A 91 -56.49 -3.63 -45.67
CA GLN A 91 -55.48 -2.67 -45.22
C GLN A 91 -55.10 -2.89 -43.75
N TRP A 92 -56.08 -3.10 -42.87
CA TRP A 92 -55.81 -3.40 -41.45
C TRP A 92 -55.08 -4.74 -41.29
N ALA A 93 -55.46 -5.77 -42.06
CA ALA A 93 -54.79 -7.06 -42.04
C ALA A 93 -53.34 -6.96 -42.53
N GLN A 94 -53.06 -6.15 -43.55
CA GLN A 94 -51.69 -5.90 -44.03
C GLN A 94 -50.88 -5.11 -43.00
N ALA A 95 -51.45 -4.06 -42.40
CA ALA A 95 -50.80 -3.27 -41.37
C ALA A 95 -50.48 -4.12 -40.12
N ALA A 96 -51.39 -5.00 -39.72
CA ALA A 96 -51.17 -5.95 -38.62
C ALA A 96 -50.02 -6.91 -38.93
N LYS A 97 -50.01 -7.52 -40.12
CA LYS A 97 -48.90 -8.39 -40.56
C LYS A 97 -47.56 -7.68 -40.58
N GLN A 98 -47.50 -6.45 -41.09
CA GLN A 98 -46.27 -5.64 -41.08
C GLN A 98 -45.80 -5.36 -39.65
N LYS A 99 -46.72 -5.08 -38.72
CA LYS A 99 -46.37 -4.87 -37.31
C LYS A 99 -45.88 -6.14 -36.63
N ASP A 100 -46.47 -7.29 -36.96
CA ASP A 100 -46.01 -8.59 -36.46
C ASP A 100 -44.61 -8.92 -37.00
N GLU A 101 -44.34 -8.64 -38.29
CA GLU A 101 -43.02 -8.79 -38.90
C GLU A 101 -41.98 -7.86 -38.26
N ASP A 102 -42.34 -6.59 -38.03
CA ASP A 102 -41.51 -5.60 -37.31
C ASP A 102 -41.18 -6.10 -35.90
N ASN A 103 -42.18 -6.61 -35.16
CA ASN A 103 -42.00 -7.13 -33.80
C ASN A 103 -41.06 -8.34 -33.79
N ILE A 104 -41.23 -9.28 -34.72
CA ILE A 104 -40.33 -10.44 -34.87
C ILE A 104 -38.91 -9.99 -35.19
N ALA A 105 -38.73 -8.95 -36.01
CA ALA A 105 -37.41 -8.39 -36.32
C ALA A 105 -36.78 -7.75 -35.08
N MET A 106 -37.56 -6.98 -34.30
CA MET A 106 -37.10 -6.40 -33.04
C MET A 106 -36.69 -7.48 -32.04
N GLU A 107 -37.47 -8.54 -31.87
CA GLU A 107 -37.10 -9.67 -30.99
C GLU A 107 -35.81 -10.38 -31.43
N LYS A 108 -35.55 -10.46 -32.74
CA LYS A 108 -34.29 -11.02 -33.24
C LYS A 108 -33.12 -10.12 -32.89
N TYR A 109 -33.28 -8.81 -33.03
CA TYR A 109 -32.26 -7.84 -32.65
C TYR A 109 -32.01 -7.82 -31.14
N THR A 110 -33.07 -7.87 -30.31
CA THR A 110 -32.88 -7.96 -28.85
C THR A 110 -32.12 -9.23 -28.48
N LYS A 111 -32.45 -10.39 -29.08
CA LYS A 111 -31.72 -11.65 -28.83
C LYS A 111 -30.27 -11.58 -29.29
N SER A 112 -29.97 -10.96 -30.44
CA SER A 112 -28.58 -10.78 -30.88
C SER A 112 -27.81 -9.83 -29.96
N ASP A 113 -28.47 -8.76 -29.49
CA ASP A 113 -27.89 -7.80 -28.57
C ASP A 113 -27.64 -8.44 -27.21
N ASP A 114 -28.57 -9.26 -26.70
CA ASP A 114 -28.39 -10.02 -25.45
C ASP A 114 -27.16 -10.94 -25.55
N VAL A 115 -27.03 -11.69 -26.65
CA VAL A 115 -25.82 -12.52 -26.89
C VAL A 115 -24.56 -11.66 -26.92
N ARG A 116 -24.59 -10.51 -27.60
CA ARG A 116 -23.44 -9.61 -27.65
C ARG A 116 -23.09 -9.02 -26.29
N ILE A 117 -24.08 -8.69 -25.47
CA ILE A 117 -23.90 -8.23 -24.09
C ILE A 117 -23.25 -9.34 -23.26
N TYR A 118 -23.72 -10.59 -23.38
CA TYR A 118 -23.10 -11.73 -22.68
C TYR A 118 -21.63 -11.95 -23.10
N GLU A 119 -21.31 -11.84 -24.39
CA GLU A 119 -19.92 -11.91 -24.88
C GLU A 119 -19.05 -10.80 -24.28
N LEU A 120 -19.52 -9.55 -24.32
CA LEU A 120 -18.81 -8.41 -23.75
C LEU A 120 -18.62 -8.54 -22.23
N GLN A 121 -19.63 -9.02 -21.51
CA GLN A 121 -19.52 -9.30 -20.08
C GLN A 121 -18.48 -10.40 -19.80
N GLN A 122 -18.42 -11.43 -20.65
CA GLN A 122 -17.40 -12.48 -20.51
C GLN A 122 -15.99 -11.94 -20.79
N GLU A 123 -15.83 -11.07 -21.79
CA GLU A 123 -14.56 -10.38 -22.07
C GLU A 123 -14.14 -9.47 -20.92
N GLU A 124 -15.07 -8.71 -20.34
CA GLU A 124 -14.82 -7.86 -19.16
C GLU A 124 -14.34 -8.69 -17.97
N VAL A 125 -15.02 -9.81 -17.66
CA VAL A 125 -14.61 -10.71 -16.58
C VAL A 125 -13.22 -11.30 -16.84
N LYS A 126 -12.93 -11.74 -18.07
CA LYS A 126 -11.60 -12.26 -18.44
C LYS A 126 -10.53 -11.19 -18.23
N ALA A 127 -10.73 -9.99 -18.76
CA ALA A 127 -9.80 -8.88 -18.59
C ALA A 127 -9.60 -8.51 -17.10
N ALA A 128 -10.67 -8.52 -16.30
CA ALA A 128 -10.58 -8.29 -14.85
C ALA A 128 -9.76 -9.37 -14.14
N THR A 129 -9.93 -10.64 -14.52
CA THR A 129 -9.11 -11.74 -13.96
C THR A 129 -7.65 -11.65 -14.38
N GLU A 130 -7.37 -11.28 -15.64
CA GLU A 130 -6.00 -11.07 -16.12
C GLU A 130 -5.33 -9.90 -15.40
N LEU A 131 -6.04 -8.80 -15.20
CA LEU A 131 -5.56 -7.64 -14.43
C LEU A 131 -5.25 -8.04 -12.98
N SER A 132 -6.14 -8.80 -12.34
CA SER A 132 -5.90 -9.31 -10.97
C SER A 132 -4.68 -10.23 -10.89
N ASN A 133 -4.50 -11.12 -11.88
CA ASN A 133 -3.33 -12.00 -11.93
C ASN A 133 -2.03 -11.21 -12.17
N LEU A 134 -2.05 -10.21 -13.06
CA LEU A 134 -0.90 -9.32 -13.29
C LEU A 134 -0.57 -8.49 -12.04
N GLN A 135 -1.58 -8.03 -11.32
CA GLN A 135 -1.38 -7.32 -10.05
C GLN A 135 -0.76 -8.24 -8.99
N GLN A 136 -1.24 -9.47 -8.85
CA GLN A 136 -0.64 -10.46 -7.93
C GLN A 136 0.81 -10.80 -8.32
N ALA A 137 1.09 -10.95 -9.61
CA ALA A 137 2.45 -11.18 -10.10
C ALA A 137 3.36 -9.97 -9.81
N LEU A 138 2.87 -8.75 -10.03
CA LEU A 138 3.60 -7.53 -9.70
C LEU A 138 3.88 -7.43 -8.20
N ASP A 139 2.88 -7.69 -7.35
CA ASP A 139 3.05 -7.68 -5.90
C ASP A 139 4.07 -8.73 -5.45
N ALA A 140 4.06 -9.93 -6.05
CA ALA A 140 5.07 -10.96 -5.80
C ALA A 140 6.48 -10.49 -6.16
N GLU A 141 6.68 -9.96 -7.37
CA GLU A 141 7.98 -9.41 -7.82
C GLU A 141 8.44 -8.24 -6.95
N VAL A 142 7.53 -7.37 -6.50
CA VAL A 142 7.84 -6.29 -5.54
C VAL A 142 8.29 -6.86 -4.20
N THR A 143 7.63 -7.90 -3.67
CA THR A 143 8.06 -8.53 -2.42
C THR A 143 9.40 -9.25 -2.57
N GLU A 144 9.66 -9.91 -3.69
CA GLU A 144 10.93 -10.58 -3.97
C GLU A 144 12.07 -9.56 -4.10
N THR A 145 11.89 -8.49 -4.88
CA THR A 145 12.90 -7.42 -5.01
C THR A 145 13.18 -6.73 -3.68
N GLN A 146 12.16 -6.45 -2.86
CA GLN A 146 12.36 -5.93 -1.50
C GLN A 146 13.13 -6.94 -0.63
N SER A 147 12.84 -8.23 -0.75
CA SER A 147 13.57 -9.28 -0.01
C SER A 147 15.05 -9.32 -0.42
N TYR A 148 15.35 -9.21 -1.72
CA TYR A 148 16.71 -9.14 -2.23
C TYR A 148 17.43 -7.87 -1.78
N GLN A 149 16.75 -6.73 -1.76
CA GLN A 149 17.30 -5.49 -1.25
C GLN A 149 17.67 -5.62 0.24
N ILE A 150 16.79 -6.18 1.07
CA ILE A 150 17.07 -6.44 2.48
C ILE A 150 18.27 -7.39 2.65
N GLN A 151 18.36 -8.44 1.82
CA GLN A 151 19.50 -9.35 1.82
C GLN A 151 20.79 -8.62 1.43
N LEU A 152 20.77 -7.78 0.39
CA LEU A 152 21.91 -6.98 -0.02
C LEU A 152 22.35 -6.02 1.08
N ASP A 153 21.43 -5.29 1.71
CA ASP A 153 21.72 -4.41 2.82
C ASP A 153 22.32 -5.17 4.01
N LYS A 154 21.74 -6.34 4.32
CA LYS A 154 22.27 -7.21 5.37
C LYS A 154 23.68 -7.69 5.05
N THR A 155 23.94 -8.12 3.80
CA THR A 155 25.29 -8.52 3.38
C THR A 155 26.25 -7.34 3.43
N ALA A 156 25.84 -6.13 3.05
CA ALA A 156 26.67 -4.93 3.15
C ALA A 156 27.04 -4.59 4.60
N ILE A 157 26.09 -4.74 5.54
CA ILE A 157 26.36 -4.60 6.98
C ILE A 157 27.37 -5.65 7.44
N LEU A 158 27.17 -6.92 7.06
CA LEU A 158 28.11 -8.01 7.39
C LEU A 158 29.50 -7.77 6.78
N PHE A 159 29.60 -7.26 5.55
CA PHE A 159 30.86 -6.89 4.93
C PHE A 159 31.58 -5.79 5.71
N ARG A 160 30.87 -4.75 6.16
CA ARG A 160 31.46 -3.70 7.02
C ARG A 160 31.95 -4.28 8.35
N GLU A 161 31.18 -5.17 8.97
CA GLU A 161 31.56 -5.82 10.22
C GLU A 161 32.80 -6.71 10.05
N LEU A 162 32.83 -7.55 9.01
CA LEU A 162 33.99 -8.37 8.67
C LEU A 162 35.22 -7.51 8.33
N HIS A 163 35.04 -6.37 7.66
CA HIS A 163 36.14 -5.47 7.38
C HIS A 163 36.70 -4.84 8.67
N LEU A 164 35.84 -4.46 9.62
CA LEU A 164 36.27 -3.98 10.94
C LEU A 164 36.98 -5.08 11.73
N GLN A 165 36.47 -6.31 11.70
CA GLN A 165 37.13 -7.47 12.33
C GLN A 165 38.49 -7.74 11.70
N ARG A 166 38.59 -7.74 10.37
CA ARG A 166 39.86 -7.86 9.63
C ARG A 166 40.84 -6.79 10.06
N GLN A 167 40.41 -5.53 10.14
CA GLN A 167 41.28 -4.44 10.57
C GLN A 167 41.74 -4.59 12.03
N LYS A 168 40.87 -5.08 12.93
CA LYS A 168 41.26 -5.42 14.30
C LYS A 168 42.31 -6.53 14.34
N VAL A 169 42.12 -7.59 13.55
CA VAL A 169 43.09 -8.70 13.46
C VAL A 169 44.42 -8.23 12.89
N ILE A 170 44.41 -7.37 11.87
CA ILE A 170 45.64 -6.77 11.32
C ILE A 170 46.35 -5.94 12.40
N ARG A 171 45.65 -5.08 13.14
CA ARG A 171 46.27 -4.32 14.24
C ARG A 171 46.81 -5.22 15.34
N MET A 172 46.09 -6.29 15.70
CA MET A 172 46.58 -7.28 16.65
C MET A 172 47.84 -7.99 16.12
N TRP A 173 47.87 -8.31 14.83
CA TRP A 173 49.04 -8.91 14.20
C TRP A 173 50.23 -7.95 14.20
N GLU A 174 50.02 -6.68 13.80
CA GLU A 174 51.04 -5.62 13.85
C GLU A 174 51.62 -5.46 15.26
N THR A 175 50.76 -5.36 16.30
CA THR A 175 51.24 -5.25 17.68
C THR A 175 51.96 -6.52 18.16
N THR A 176 51.54 -7.70 17.72
CA THR A 176 52.28 -8.93 18.04
C THR A 176 53.64 -8.98 17.35
N VAL A 177 53.75 -8.49 16.12
CA VAL A 177 55.03 -8.40 15.39
C VAL A 177 55.96 -7.40 16.05
N GLU A 178 55.47 -6.22 16.43
CA GLU A 178 56.22 -5.23 17.20
C GLU A 178 56.70 -5.81 18.55
N ALA A 179 55.84 -6.54 19.26
CA ALA A 179 56.19 -7.20 20.51
C ALA A 179 57.23 -8.32 20.31
N ILE A 180 57.21 -9.03 19.18
CA ILE A 180 58.25 -10.01 18.81
C ILE A 180 59.57 -9.29 18.56
N HIS A 181 59.59 -8.21 17.75
CA HIS A 181 60.81 -7.44 17.51
C HIS A 181 61.42 -6.87 18.80
N ALA A 182 60.60 -6.28 19.68
CA ALA A 182 61.07 -5.78 20.97
C ALA A 182 61.64 -6.90 21.86
N ARG A 183 61.05 -8.11 21.81
CA ARG A 183 61.59 -9.29 22.52
C ARG A 183 62.89 -9.78 21.89
N ASP A 184 62.99 -9.82 20.57
CA ASP A 184 64.21 -10.22 19.89
C ASP A 184 65.36 -9.24 20.19
N GLU A 185 65.10 -7.94 20.18
CA GLU A 185 66.05 -6.92 20.63
C GLU A 185 66.50 -7.13 22.08
N SER A 186 65.55 -7.40 22.98
CA SER A 186 65.87 -7.73 24.38
C SER A 186 66.70 -9.02 24.50
N ILE A 187 66.39 -10.06 23.70
CA ILE A 187 67.16 -11.30 23.65
C ILE A 187 68.57 -11.02 23.13
N HIS A 188 68.72 -10.15 22.12
CA HIS A 188 70.03 -9.74 21.62
C HIS A 188 70.84 -9.02 22.69
N GLN A 189 70.25 -8.07 23.41
CA GLN A 189 70.92 -7.37 24.53
C GLN A 189 71.35 -8.37 25.61
N VAL A 190 70.46 -9.28 26.03
CA VAL A 190 70.80 -10.32 27.02
C VAL A 190 71.88 -11.27 26.49
N ALA A 191 71.89 -11.59 25.20
CA ALA A 191 72.92 -12.41 24.58
C ALA A 191 74.29 -11.70 24.54
N GLU A 192 74.31 -10.39 24.29
CA GLU A 192 75.51 -9.54 24.37
C GLU A 192 76.04 -9.50 25.81
N GLU A 193 75.18 -9.20 26.80
CA GLU A 193 75.55 -9.22 28.21
C GLU A 193 76.06 -10.61 28.66
N PHE A 194 75.46 -11.68 28.16
CA PHE A 194 75.91 -13.05 28.42
C PHE A 194 77.29 -13.30 27.79
N ALA A 195 77.53 -12.85 26.57
CA ALA A 195 78.83 -12.96 25.91
C ALA A 195 79.91 -12.17 26.66
N GLU A 196 79.61 -10.95 27.09
CA GLU A 196 80.51 -10.14 27.93
C GLU A 196 80.81 -10.81 29.27
N ASN A 197 79.78 -11.32 29.96
CA ASN A 197 79.95 -12.05 31.20
C ASN A 197 80.75 -13.34 31.01
N LYS A 198 80.55 -14.07 29.90
CA LYS A 198 81.33 -15.25 29.55
C LYS A 198 82.81 -14.89 29.32
N LEU A 199 83.09 -13.79 28.62
CA LEU A 199 84.45 -13.28 28.47
C LEU A 199 85.05 -12.86 29.82
N ARG A 200 84.28 -12.21 30.70
CA ARG A 200 84.71 -11.84 32.06
C ARG A 200 85.04 -13.07 32.90
N VAL A 201 84.22 -14.12 32.83
CA VAL A 201 84.48 -15.41 33.49
C VAL A 201 85.72 -16.07 32.92
N GLN A 202 85.92 -16.08 31.60
CA GLN A 202 87.14 -16.61 30.98
C GLN A 202 88.39 -15.84 31.43
N ARG A 203 88.34 -14.50 31.48
CA ARG A 203 89.44 -13.68 32.01
C ARG A 203 89.73 -14.02 33.47
N LYS A 204 88.70 -14.12 34.32
CA LYS A 204 88.88 -14.51 35.73
C LYS A 204 89.40 -15.94 35.87
N LYS A 205 88.97 -16.88 35.03
CA LYS A 205 89.52 -18.24 34.99
C LYS A 205 90.99 -18.24 34.59
N HIS A 206 91.37 -17.50 33.54
CA HIS A 206 92.78 -17.35 33.17
C HIS A 206 93.63 -16.72 34.27
N GLN A 207 93.09 -15.74 34.99
CA GLN A 207 93.74 -15.16 36.17
C GLN A 207 93.88 -16.18 37.31
N LEU A 208 92.83 -16.95 37.60
CA LEU A 208 92.89 -18.02 38.60
C LEU A 208 93.86 -19.13 38.22
N ASP A 209 93.88 -19.56 36.95
CA ASP A 209 94.84 -20.56 36.44
C ASP A 209 96.27 -20.03 36.52
N ALA A 210 96.50 -18.74 36.25
CA ALA A 210 97.80 -18.10 36.40
C ALA A 210 98.23 -18.03 37.87
N LEU A 211 97.33 -17.65 38.77
CA LEU A 211 97.56 -17.66 40.21
C LEU A 211 97.79 -19.09 40.75
N GLN A 212 97.06 -20.08 40.25
CA GLN A 212 97.24 -21.48 40.62
C GLN A 212 98.58 -22.02 40.12
N LYS A 213 99.01 -21.67 38.90
CA LYS A 213 100.36 -21.98 38.39
C LYS A 213 101.45 -21.28 39.20
N ALA A 214 101.25 -20.03 39.60
CA ALA A 214 102.17 -19.32 40.48
C ALA A 214 102.25 -20.02 41.84
N LEU A 215 101.11 -20.38 42.44
CA LEU A 215 101.06 -21.13 43.69
C LEU A 215 101.76 -22.49 43.57
N PHE A 216 101.55 -23.26 42.49
CA PHE A 216 102.27 -24.51 42.27
C PHE A 216 103.78 -24.30 42.16
N LYS A 217 104.23 -23.25 41.46
CA LYS A 217 105.65 -22.89 41.42
C LYS A 217 106.19 -22.55 42.80
N GLU A 218 105.46 -21.75 43.60
CA GLU A 218 105.84 -21.43 44.98
C GLU A 218 105.80 -22.66 45.91
N MET A 219 104.90 -23.61 45.66
CA MET A 219 104.87 -24.88 46.40
C MET A 219 106.06 -25.77 46.03
N ASP A 220 106.47 -25.80 44.76
CA ASP A 220 107.61 -26.58 44.32
C ASP A 220 108.94 -25.94 44.76
N THR A 221 109.06 -24.61 44.75
CA THR A 221 110.19 -23.92 45.38
C THR A 221 110.24 -24.17 46.88
N ASN A 222 109.09 -24.15 47.58
CA ASN A 222 109.05 -24.52 49.00
C ASN A 222 109.47 -25.97 49.23
N LYS A 223 109.05 -26.93 48.39
CA LYS A 223 109.53 -28.32 48.49
C LYS A 223 111.02 -28.45 48.22
N ASP A 224 111.55 -27.69 47.26
CA ASP A 224 112.98 -27.70 46.97
C ASP A 224 113.77 -27.04 48.11
N LEU A 225 113.25 -25.98 48.74
CA LEU A 225 113.80 -25.40 49.96
C LEU A 225 113.71 -26.38 51.15
N GLU A 226 112.60 -27.10 51.32
CA GLU A 226 112.47 -28.16 52.33
C GLU A 226 113.50 -29.27 52.09
N ARG A 227 113.75 -29.67 50.84
CA ARG A 227 114.84 -30.61 50.49
C ARG A 227 116.21 -30.04 50.82
N MET A 228 116.48 -28.77 50.49
CA MET A 228 117.75 -28.12 50.84
C MET A 228 117.93 -27.99 52.36
N ILE A 229 116.85 -27.74 53.10
CA ILE A 229 116.86 -27.75 54.57
C ILE A 229 117.16 -29.16 55.08
N LEU A 230 116.50 -30.20 54.55
CA LEU A 230 116.78 -31.59 54.93
C LEU A 230 118.23 -32.00 54.62
N ASP A 231 118.77 -31.58 53.47
CA ASP A 231 120.16 -31.83 53.10
C ASP A 231 121.13 -31.09 54.04
N ALA A 232 120.85 -29.82 54.36
CA ALA A 232 121.62 -29.04 55.33
C ALA A 232 121.49 -29.60 56.77
N GLU A 233 120.32 -30.08 57.17
CA GLU A 233 120.10 -30.78 58.44
C GLU A 233 120.89 -32.09 58.47
N HIS A 234 120.93 -32.83 57.36
CA HIS A 234 121.78 -34.01 57.20
C HIS A 234 123.27 -33.67 57.30
N GLU A 235 123.73 -32.57 56.72
CA GLU A 235 125.10 -32.07 56.87
C GLU A 235 125.41 -31.66 58.32
N VAL A 236 124.52 -30.93 58.98
CA VAL A 236 124.66 -30.58 60.41
C VAL A 236 124.68 -31.83 61.28
N VAL A 237 123.87 -32.85 60.99
CA VAL A 237 123.89 -34.14 61.69
C VAL A 237 125.21 -34.87 61.43
N LYS A 238 125.73 -34.87 60.20
CA LYS A 238 127.06 -35.44 59.88
C LYS A 238 128.16 -34.73 60.68
N GLU A 239 128.20 -33.41 60.67
CA GLU A 239 129.16 -32.61 61.46
C GLU A 239 129.01 -32.84 62.98
N ARG A 240 127.77 -32.94 63.49
CA ARG A 240 127.52 -33.33 64.90
C ARG A 240 128.07 -34.72 65.21
N THR A 241 127.88 -35.70 64.33
CA THR A 241 128.44 -37.05 64.53
C THR A 241 129.95 -37.10 64.44
N LEU A 242 130.60 -36.21 63.66
CA LEU A 242 132.06 -36.07 63.64
C LEU A 242 132.56 -35.44 64.95
N CYS A 243 131.92 -34.38 65.45
CA CYS A 243 132.21 -33.80 66.76
C CYS A 243 132.05 -34.80 67.91
N TYR A 244 131.00 -35.63 67.92
CA TYR A 244 130.83 -36.66 68.94
C TYR A 244 131.94 -37.72 68.89
N LYS A 245 132.38 -38.12 67.69
CA LYS A 245 133.51 -39.05 67.54
C LYS A 245 134.83 -38.47 68.01
N GLU A 246 135.07 -37.17 67.80
CA GLU A 246 136.27 -36.47 68.32
C GLU A 246 136.24 -36.35 69.85
N ILE A 247 135.08 -36.07 70.45
CA ILE A 247 134.89 -36.01 71.91
C ILE A 247 135.12 -37.38 72.57
N ASP A 248 134.64 -38.47 71.97
CA ASP A 248 134.82 -39.82 72.50
C ASP A 248 136.28 -40.31 72.37
N SER A 249 136.99 -39.89 71.32
CA SER A 249 138.43 -40.16 71.16
C SER A 249 139.32 -39.41 72.17
N SER A 250 138.85 -38.27 72.71
CA SER A 250 139.52 -37.50 73.75
C SER A 250 139.31 -38.06 75.16
N LYS A 251 138.20 -38.76 75.44
CA LYS A 251 137.92 -39.30 76.78
C LYS A 251 138.54 -40.69 77.02
N GLY A 252 138.74 -41.48 75.97
CA GLY A 252 139.35 -42.81 76.07
C GLY A 252 140.85 -42.84 76.39
N ALA A 253 141.54 -41.69 76.36
CA ALA A 253 142.99 -41.61 76.57
C ALA A 253 143.42 -41.33 78.03
N GLU A 254 142.50 -40.94 78.92
CA GLU A 254 142.82 -40.67 80.35
C GLU A 254 142.43 -41.81 81.30
N GLU A 255 141.62 -42.78 80.85
CA GLU A 255 141.21 -43.95 81.64
C GLU A 255 142.29 -45.06 81.71
N MET A 256 143.45 -44.86 81.09
CA MET A 256 144.57 -45.81 81.03
C MET A 256 145.73 -45.44 81.98
N ASN A 257 145.42 -45.02 83.20
CA ASN A 257 146.45 -44.96 84.25
C ASN A 257 145.94 -45.32 85.66
N GLU A 258 145.17 -46.42 85.70
CA GLU A 258 145.49 -47.60 86.53
C GLU A 258 145.64 -47.49 88.04
N LEU A 259 145.51 -46.32 88.65
CA LEU A 259 145.78 -46.18 90.07
C LEU A 259 144.83 -45.14 90.61
N MET A 260 143.61 -45.58 90.90
CA MET A 260 143.06 -45.51 92.26
C MET A 260 141.65 -46.14 92.36
N LYS A 261 141.61 -47.25 93.11
CA LYS A 261 140.55 -47.64 94.06
C LYS A 261 139.28 -48.28 93.46
N MET A 262 139.24 -49.62 93.39
CA MET A 262 138.63 -50.45 94.45
C MET A 262 137.19 -50.05 94.82
N ASN A 263 136.19 -50.70 94.21
CA ASN A 263 135.34 -51.71 94.88
C ASN A 263 133.92 -51.85 94.29
N HIS A 264 133.61 -53.10 93.93
CA HIS A 264 132.53 -53.90 94.51
C HIS A 264 131.06 -53.65 94.09
N LEU A 265 130.61 -54.63 93.28
CA LEU A 265 129.33 -55.34 93.31
C LEU A 265 128.03 -54.56 93.04
N ARG A 266 127.26 -55.09 92.07
CA ARG A 266 126.20 -56.10 92.31
C ARG A 266 125.40 -56.23 90.99
N ALA A 267 125.66 -57.25 90.19
CA ALA A 267 124.82 -58.45 90.12
C ALA A 267 123.31 -58.16 90.06
N GLN A 268 122.71 -58.30 88.87
CA GLN A 268 121.42 -58.98 88.67
C GLN A 268 121.02 -58.97 87.18
N ALA A 269 121.27 -60.10 86.51
CA ALA A 269 120.67 -60.44 85.23
C ALA A 269 120.40 -61.95 85.22
N GLU A 270 119.23 -62.30 84.66
CA GLU A 270 118.87 -63.55 83.98
C GLU A 270 118.36 -64.75 84.81
N LEU A 271 117.50 -65.63 84.29
CA LEU A 271 116.48 -65.59 83.21
C LEU A 271 115.77 -66.96 83.34
N ALA A 272 114.51 -66.97 83.75
CA ALA A 272 113.57 -68.11 83.64
C ALA A 272 113.20 -68.30 82.15
N VAL A 273 113.21 -69.48 81.50
CA VAL A 273 112.61 -70.82 81.73
C VAL A 273 111.08 -70.91 81.56
N GLN A 274 110.47 -70.40 80.47
CA GLN A 274 109.06 -70.72 80.16
C GLN A 274 108.72 -70.87 78.66
N ILE A 275 109.22 -71.94 78.01
CA ILE A 275 108.79 -72.34 76.65
C ILE A 275 108.30 -73.80 76.67
N ALA A 276 107.12 -74.11 77.22
CA ALA A 276 106.71 -75.53 77.23
C ALA A 276 105.24 -75.97 77.10
N MET A 277 104.16 -75.15 77.14
CA MET A 277 102.82 -75.77 77.34
C MET A 277 101.58 -75.33 76.53
N LYS A 278 101.65 -74.54 75.45
CA LYS A 278 100.40 -73.93 74.89
C LYS A 278 100.06 -74.17 73.41
N LYS A 279 100.34 -75.35 72.83
CA LYS A 279 100.07 -75.61 71.39
C LYS A 279 99.00 -76.65 71.02
N HIS A 280 98.42 -77.42 71.94
CA HIS A 280 97.60 -78.59 71.55
C HIS A 280 96.07 -78.49 71.83
N ALA A 281 95.56 -77.35 72.29
CA ALA A 281 94.14 -77.19 72.67
C ALA A 281 93.31 -76.28 71.74
N GLU A 282 93.86 -75.79 70.62
CA GLU A 282 93.23 -74.77 69.77
C GLU A 282 92.42 -75.31 68.57
N GLU A 283 92.64 -76.56 68.13
CA GLU A 283 92.11 -77.04 66.83
C GLU A 283 90.62 -77.49 66.86
N ASP A 284 90.08 -77.99 67.98
CA ASP A 284 88.69 -78.50 68.04
C ASP A 284 87.59 -77.41 68.11
N VAL A 285 87.97 -76.14 68.37
CA VAL A 285 87.04 -75.00 68.48
C VAL A 285 86.67 -74.38 67.11
N GLU A 286 87.44 -74.66 66.06
CA GLU A 286 87.29 -73.98 64.76
C GLU A 286 86.05 -74.39 63.95
N VAL A 287 85.55 -75.61 64.12
CA VAL A 287 84.46 -76.14 63.27
C VAL A 287 83.09 -75.56 63.63
N LYS A 288 82.83 -75.23 64.91
CA LYS A 288 81.56 -74.63 65.35
C LYS A 288 81.46 -73.11 65.05
N LYS A 289 82.59 -72.42 64.86
CA LYS A 289 82.65 -71.00 64.47
C LYS A 289 82.12 -70.74 63.04
N LYS A 290 82.30 -71.68 62.10
CA LYS A 290 81.95 -71.50 60.68
C LYS A 290 80.45 -71.33 60.39
N LYS A 291 79.54 -71.89 61.20
CA LYS A 291 78.08 -71.73 61.02
C LYS A 291 77.54 -70.38 61.55
N VAL A 292 78.26 -69.75 62.49
CA VAL A 292 77.92 -68.41 63.01
C VAL A 292 78.37 -67.30 62.06
N VAL A 293 79.46 -67.51 61.31
CA VAL A 293 79.98 -66.55 60.32
C VAL A 293 78.98 -66.29 59.19
N ILE A 294 78.34 -67.33 58.64
CA ILE A 294 77.38 -67.18 57.53
C ILE A 294 76.11 -66.40 57.95
N ALA A 295 75.67 -66.55 59.21
CA ALA A 295 74.54 -65.77 59.75
C ALA A 295 74.93 -64.30 60.01
N LYS A 296 76.15 -64.04 60.48
CA LYS A 296 76.70 -62.69 60.66
C LYS A 296 76.88 -61.96 59.32
N GLU A 297 77.38 -62.63 58.29
CA GLU A 297 77.57 -62.04 56.95
C GLU A 297 76.24 -61.67 56.26
N ARG A 298 75.13 -62.35 56.58
CA ARG A 298 73.80 -61.96 56.09
C ARG A 298 73.25 -60.75 56.83
N HIS A 299 73.51 -60.65 58.13
CA HIS A 299 73.11 -59.48 58.93
C HIS A 299 73.94 -58.23 58.57
N GLU A 300 75.26 -58.37 58.38
CA GLU A 300 76.14 -57.29 57.92
C GLU A 300 75.78 -56.79 56.52
N ARG A 301 75.35 -57.67 55.60
CA ARG A 301 74.86 -57.24 54.28
C ARG A 301 73.52 -56.50 54.34
N ALA A 302 72.64 -56.84 55.29
CA ALA A 302 71.39 -56.12 55.48
C ALA A 302 71.64 -54.75 56.14
N LEU A 303 72.57 -54.66 57.09
CA LEU A 303 73.00 -53.39 57.69
C LEU A 303 73.65 -52.46 56.66
N LYS A 304 74.55 -52.97 55.82
CA LYS A 304 75.18 -52.17 54.75
C LYS A 304 74.19 -51.61 53.73
N LYS A 305 73.13 -52.36 53.38
CA LYS A 305 72.08 -51.85 52.48
C LYS A 305 71.23 -50.76 53.12
N VAL A 306 70.93 -50.90 54.41
CA VAL A 306 70.23 -49.87 55.18
C VAL A 306 71.13 -48.63 55.39
N GLU A 307 72.43 -48.81 55.56
CA GLU A 307 73.42 -47.71 55.59
C GLU A 307 73.53 -47.01 54.23
N GLU A 308 73.59 -47.75 53.11
CA GLU A 308 73.63 -47.18 51.74
C GLU A 308 72.34 -46.41 51.38
N GLU A 309 71.17 -46.92 51.78
CA GLU A 309 69.88 -46.23 51.63
C GLU A 309 69.78 -44.99 52.53
N ASN A 310 70.32 -45.04 53.76
CA ASN A 310 70.43 -43.89 54.64
C ASN A 310 71.42 -42.83 54.12
N ASP A 311 72.57 -43.22 53.56
CA ASP A 311 73.54 -42.30 52.96
C ASP A 311 72.97 -41.62 51.70
N HIS A 312 72.14 -42.32 50.93
CA HIS A 312 71.39 -41.76 49.80
C HIS A 312 70.27 -40.80 50.24
N LEU A 313 69.55 -41.10 51.32
CA LEU A 313 68.59 -40.17 51.92
C LEU A 313 69.30 -38.94 52.50
N ASP A 314 70.42 -39.13 53.20
CA ASP A 314 71.28 -38.08 53.74
C ASP A 314 71.80 -37.14 52.66
N THR A 315 72.17 -37.64 51.48
CA THR A 315 72.65 -36.80 50.36
C THR A 315 71.53 -36.04 49.68
N LEU A 316 70.32 -36.60 49.58
CA LEU A 316 69.12 -35.91 49.08
C LEU A 316 68.61 -34.86 50.08
N GLU A 317 68.66 -35.16 51.37
CA GLU A 317 68.28 -34.25 52.44
C GLU A 317 69.32 -33.13 52.61
N LYS A 318 70.62 -33.43 52.50
CA LYS A 318 71.69 -32.41 52.42
C LYS A 318 71.50 -31.52 51.20
N ARG A 319 71.16 -32.06 50.01
CA ARG A 319 70.85 -31.23 48.83
C ARG A 319 69.59 -30.39 49.00
N SER A 320 68.53 -30.93 49.61
CA SER A 320 67.32 -30.18 49.91
C SER A 320 67.57 -29.07 50.92
N GLN A 321 68.37 -29.34 51.95
CA GLN A 321 68.82 -28.34 52.93
C GLN A 321 69.78 -27.33 52.31
N GLU A 322 70.64 -27.72 51.38
CA GLU A 322 71.50 -26.81 50.61
C GLU A 322 70.67 -25.91 49.70
N LEU A 323 69.66 -26.45 49.01
CA LEU A 323 68.71 -25.68 48.21
C LEU A 323 67.84 -24.76 49.06
N GLY A 324 67.40 -25.20 50.25
CA GLY A 324 66.70 -24.36 51.21
C GLY A 324 67.59 -23.25 51.80
N LYS A 325 68.86 -23.57 52.10
CA LYS A 325 69.87 -22.57 52.48
C LYS A 325 70.21 -21.62 51.33
N LEU A 326 70.15 -22.07 50.08
CA LEU A 326 70.33 -21.21 48.91
C LEU A 326 69.11 -20.32 48.71
N LEU A 327 67.89 -20.85 48.80
CA LEU A 327 66.65 -20.08 48.69
C LEU A 327 66.59 -19.00 49.77
N THR A 328 66.86 -19.34 51.02
CA THR A 328 66.90 -18.35 52.12
C THR A 328 68.02 -17.33 51.96
N ARG A 329 69.19 -17.72 51.42
CA ARG A 329 70.25 -16.77 51.04
C ARG A 329 69.81 -15.85 49.90
N GLU A 330 69.17 -16.36 48.86
CA GLU A 330 68.66 -15.54 47.75
C GLU A 330 67.52 -14.62 48.20
N GLU A 331 66.62 -15.10 49.06
CA GLU A 331 65.58 -14.25 49.67
C GLU A 331 66.17 -13.14 50.54
N ASN A 332 67.22 -13.45 51.31
CA ASN A 332 67.93 -12.44 52.10
C ASN A 332 68.69 -11.47 51.20
N LYS A 333 69.37 -11.93 50.15
CA LYS A 333 70.00 -11.05 49.14
C LYS A 333 68.97 -10.16 48.45
N VAL A 334 67.78 -10.65 48.15
CA VAL A 334 66.70 -9.84 47.56
C VAL A 334 66.19 -8.80 48.57
N LYS A 335 66.08 -9.15 49.86
CA LYS A 335 65.71 -8.19 50.90
C LYS A 335 66.80 -7.15 51.15
N GLU A 336 68.06 -7.54 51.16
CA GLU A 336 69.22 -6.65 51.24
C GLU A 336 69.29 -5.75 50.02
N ALA A 337 69.18 -6.28 48.81
CA ALA A 337 69.13 -5.49 47.58
C ALA A 337 67.94 -4.50 47.57
N LYS A 338 66.77 -4.87 48.10
CA LYS A 338 65.64 -3.94 48.24
C LYS A 338 65.91 -2.82 49.24
N ARG A 339 66.61 -3.13 50.34
CA ARG A 339 67.05 -2.11 51.32
C ARG A 339 68.13 -1.21 50.72
N GLU A 340 69.12 -1.80 50.05
CA GLU A 340 70.16 -1.07 49.33
C GLU A 340 69.56 -0.17 48.24
N VAL A 341 68.54 -0.62 47.50
CA VAL A 341 67.85 0.23 46.53
C VAL A 341 67.13 1.39 47.22
N ALA A 342 66.49 1.17 48.37
CA ALA A 342 65.85 2.25 49.13
C ALA A 342 66.89 3.24 49.68
N ASP A 343 67.98 2.74 50.26
CA ASP A 343 69.08 3.56 50.78
C ASP A 343 69.78 4.34 49.65
N LEU A 344 69.97 3.71 48.49
CA LEU A 344 70.51 4.35 47.29
C LEU A 344 69.54 5.38 46.70
N GLN A 345 68.22 5.16 46.78
CA GLN A 345 67.23 6.15 46.37
C GLN A 345 67.25 7.38 47.28
N ASP A 346 67.37 7.19 48.59
CA ASP A 346 67.51 8.30 49.55
C ASP A 346 68.85 9.02 49.40
N GLN A 347 69.94 8.29 49.15
CA GLN A 347 71.24 8.87 48.84
C GLN A 347 71.23 9.59 47.49
N LEU A 348 70.52 9.06 46.49
CA LEU A 348 70.37 9.70 45.19
C LEU A 348 69.54 10.98 45.33
N PHE A 349 68.47 10.96 46.10
CA PHE A 349 67.69 12.17 46.39
C PHE A 349 68.55 13.25 47.07
N LYS A 350 69.26 12.90 48.15
CA LYS A 350 70.16 13.84 48.85
C LYS A 350 71.30 14.32 47.98
N SER A 351 71.96 13.43 47.25
CA SER A 351 73.04 13.82 46.33
C SER A 351 72.51 14.63 45.14
N THR A 352 71.27 14.43 44.69
CA THR A 352 70.66 15.32 43.70
C THR A 352 70.34 16.70 44.26
N GLU A 353 69.88 16.81 45.51
CA GLU A 353 69.71 18.10 46.19
C GLU A 353 71.05 18.81 46.38
N GLU A 354 72.08 18.09 46.83
CA GLU A 354 73.46 18.60 46.95
C GLU A 354 74.03 18.99 45.59
N LEU A 355 73.80 18.20 44.54
CA LEU A 355 74.26 18.50 43.18
C LEU A 355 73.52 19.71 42.62
N HIS A 356 72.24 19.89 42.94
CA HIS A 356 71.50 21.09 42.59
C HIS A 356 72.07 22.33 43.29
N ALA A 357 72.35 22.26 44.60
CA ALA A 357 73.00 23.33 45.34
C ALA A 357 74.41 23.63 44.80
N LEU A 358 75.19 22.59 44.48
CA LEU A 358 76.51 22.72 43.86
C LEU A 358 76.44 23.30 42.45
N ARG A 359 75.41 23.00 41.65
CA ARG A 359 75.19 23.63 40.34
C ARG A 359 74.80 25.10 40.46
N GLU A 360 74.06 25.47 41.50
CA GLU A 360 73.76 26.88 41.77
C GLU A 360 75.04 27.63 42.19
N ALA A 361 75.85 27.05 43.07
CA ALA A 361 77.17 27.59 43.42
C ALA A 361 78.14 27.58 42.22
N GLU A 362 78.10 26.58 41.35
CA GLU A 362 78.88 26.55 40.10
C GLU A 362 78.44 27.67 39.17
N LYS A 363 77.14 27.93 39.05
CA LYS A 363 76.66 29.09 38.29
C LYS A 363 77.16 30.39 38.90
N GLU A 364 77.05 30.59 40.21
CA GLU A 364 77.58 31.78 40.89
C GLU A 364 79.08 31.96 40.63
N THR A 365 79.87 30.91 40.83
CA THR A 365 81.32 30.94 40.55
C THR A 365 81.63 31.10 39.08
N LEU A 366 80.82 30.60 38.14
CA LEU A 366 80.96 30.89 36.71
C LEU A 366 80.66 32.36 36.40
N HIS A 367 79.68 32.98 37.06
CA HIS A 367 79.46 34.42 36.95
C HIS A 367 80.66 35.20 37.52
N GLU A 368 81.25 34.76 38.63
CA GLU A 368 82.49 35.34 39.17
C GLU A 368 83.69 35.13 38.24
N ILE A 369 83.85 33.94 37.64
CA ILE A 369 84.94 33.62 36.70
C ILE A 369 84.76 34.43 35.42
N THR A 370 83.54 34.62 34.93
CA THR A 370 83.30 35.46 33.74
C THR A 370 83.56 36.93 34.05
N GLY A 371 83.16 37.41 35.23
CA GLY A 371 83.57 38.70 35.77
C GLY A 371 85.10 38.83 35.86
N GLY A 372 85.78 37.85 36.45
CA GLY A 372 87.24 37.78 36.58
C GLY A 372 87.96 37.69 35.23
N LYS A 373 87.43 36.92 34.26
CA LYS A 373 87.96 36.86 32.89
C LYS A 373 87.86 38.21 32.19
N SER A 374 86.80 38.98 32.43
CA SER A 374 86.71 40.33 31.90
C SER A 374 87.76 41.27 32.51
N GLN A 375 88.03 41.15 33.80
CA GLN A 375 89.12 41.85 34.48
C GLN A 375 90.50 41.40 33.99
N ILE A 376 90.73 40.10 33.79
CA ILE A 376 91.96 39.55 33.22
C ILE A 376 92.15 40.07 31.80
N LYS A 377 91.11 40.14 30.97
CA LYS A 377 91.21 40.75 29.63
C LYS A 377 91.64 42.21 29.72
N HIS A 378 91.04 42.99 30.63
CA HIS A 378 91.44 44.36 30.89
C HIS A 378 92.91 44.47 31.35
N LEU A 379 93.34 43.63 32.28
CA LEU A 379 94.73 43.58 32.75
C LEU A 379 95.71 43.10 31.66
N SER A 380 95.33 42.12 30.84
CA SER A 380 96.12 41.64 29.71
C SER A 380 96.30 42.74 28.67
N HIS A 381 95.27 43.54 28.42
CA HIS A 381 95.38 44.71 27.55
C HIS A 381 96.39 45.71 28.12
N ASN A 382 96.35 45.97 29.43
CA ASN A 382 97.36 46.79 30.10
C ASN A 382 98.77 46.18 30.03
N ILE A 383 98.90 44.85 30.16
CA ILE A 383 100.19 44.16 30.00
C ILE A 383 100.71 44.32 28.58
N THR A 384 99.89 44.08 27.55
CA THR A 384 100.30 44.27 26.15
C THR A 384 100.69 45.72 25.86
N HIS A 385 100.02 46.69 26.49
CA HIS A 385 100.40 48.09 26.41
C HIS A 385 101.78 48.35 27.06
N LEU A 386 102.09 47.69 28.18
CA LEU A 386 103.40 47.77 28.83
C LEU A 386 104.49 47.00 28.06
N GLU A 387 104.19 45.84 27.49
CA GLU A 387 105.09 45.05 26.63
C GLU A 387 105.46 45.82 25.35
N LEU A 388 104.50 46.54 24.77
CA LEU A 388 104.76 47.42 23.63
C LEU A 388 105.71 48.58 24.00
N ASN A 389 105.68 49.03 25.26
CA ASN A 389 106.66 49.99 25.75
C ASN A 389 108.03 49.34 26.02
N MET A 390 108.08 48.07 26.48
CA MET A 390 109.32 47.32 26.70
C MET A 390 110.02 46.98 25.38
N THR A 391 109.31 46.48 24.38
CA THR A 391 109.87 46.21 23.04
C THR A 391 110.47 47.47 22.43
N ARG A 392 109.83 48.63 22.62
CA ARG A 392 110.39 49.93 22.25
C ARG A 392 111.70 50.27 22.98
N GLN A 393 111.91 49.77 24.20
CA GLN A 393 113.17 49.88 24.93
C GLN A 393 114.20 48.84 24.49
N GLU A 394 113.78 47.63 24.10
CA GLU A 394 114.66 46.59 23.55
C GLU A 394 115.22 46.95 22.17
N GLU A 395 114.44 47.62 21.32
CA GLU A 395 114.94 48.19 20.06
C GLU A 395 116.11 49.15 20.30
N VAL A 396 116.07 49.92 21.40
CA VAL A 396 117.18 50.78 21.81
C VAL A 396 118.39 49.94 22.25
N LEU A 397 118.20 48.83 22.96
CA LEU A 397 119.29 47.94 23.38
C LEU A 397 119.97 47.24 22.19
N TYR A 398 119.21 46.76 21.20
CA TYR A 398 119.78 46.11 20.02
C TYR A 398 120.68 47.04 19.21
N THR A 399 120.36 48.34 19.14
CA THR A 399 121.26 49.31 18.51
C THR A 399 122.62 49.43 19.22
N LEU A 400 122.66 49.17 20.53
CA LEU A 400 123.88 49.16 21.33
C LEU A 400 124.66 47.85 21.18
N GLU A 401 123.99 46.69 21.13
CA GLU A 401 124.64 45.37 21.00
C GLU A 401 125.34 45.16 19.65
N PHE A 402 124.78 45.69 18.56
CA PHE A 402 125.41 45.62 17.24
C PHE A 402 126.79 46.29 17.23
N GLN A 403 127.00 47.32 18.06
CA GLN A 403 128.30 47.98 18.21
C GLN A 403 129.32 47.07 18.90
N ILE A 404 128.87 46.26 19.88
CA ILE A 404 129.69 45.32 20.66
C ILE A 404 130.21 44.16 19.80
N GLN A 405 129.34 43.55 18.99
CA GLN A 405 129.72 42.39 18.16
C GLN A 405 130.80 42.72 17.10
N SER A 406 130.93 43.98 16.70
CA SER A 406 132.01 44.41 15.80
C SER A 406 133.40 44.31 16.46
N LEU A 407 133.46 44.42 17.79
CA LEU A 407 134.67 44.35 18.59
C LEU A 407 135.08 42.88 18.86
N GLU A 408 134.10 41.99 19.04
CA GLU A 408 134.33 40.58 19.35
C GLU A 408 134.92 39.78 18.16
N ARG A 409 134.54 40.12 16.92
CA ARG A 409 135.11 39.49 15.70
C ARG A 409 136.60 39.80 15.47
N LYS A 410 137.16 40.78 16.20
CA LYS A 410 138.60 41.05 16.17
C LYS A 410 139.39 40.12 17.11
N VAL A 411 138.73 39.56 18.12
CA VAL A 411 139.37 38.73 19.17
C VAL A 411 139.40 37.25 18.78
N ALA A 412 138.38 36.74 18.09
CA ALA A 412 138.28 35.34 17.70
C ALA A 412 139.28 34.86 16.63
N ARG A 413 140.04 35.76 15.99
CA ARG A 413 141.11 35.39 15.04
C ARG A 413 142.43 34.98 15.71
N ALA A 414 142.53 35.08 17.04
CA ALA A 414 143.81 34.99 17.75
C ALA A 414 144.20 33.61 18.32
N SER A 415 143.42 32.52 18.21
CA SER A 415 143.70 31.31 19.04
C SER A 415 143.21 29.92 18.54
N GLY A 416 143.79 29.30 17.50
CA GLY A 416 143.34 27.99 16.95
C GLY A 416 143.89 26.66 17.55
N GLU A 417 143.08 25.57 17.37
CA GLU A 417 143.33 24.10 17.12
C GLU A 417 143.49 22.96 18.22
N ARG A 418 143.25 21.67 17.80
CA ARG A 418 142.80 20.36 18.45
C ARG A 418 143.85 19.17 18.48
N SER A 419 143.54 17.92 18.99
CA SER A 419 144.19 16.58 18.60
C SER A 419 143.63 15.19 19.16
N ASP A 420 143.54 14.17 18.27
CA ASP A 420 143.87 12.69 18.14
C ASP A 420 143.49 11.45 19.03
N LEU A 421 142.82 11.52 20.19
CA LEU A 421 142.45 10.28 20.94
C LEU A 421 141.07 9.68 20.56
N GLU A 422 140.31 10.36 19.70
CA GLU A 422 138.92 10.03 19.35
C GLU A 422 138.80 8.96 18.22
N GLU A 423 139.87 8.69 17.46
CA GLU A 423 139.81 7.76 16.31
C GLU A 423 139.69 6.28 16.69
N GLN A 424 140.14 5.85 17.88
CA GLN A 424 140.10 4.43 18.25
C GLN A 424 138.77 4.01 18.88
N GLU A 425 138.08 4.93 19.57
CA GLU A 425 136.72 4.66 20.10
C GLU A 425 135.65 4.60 19.01
N THR A 426 135.85 5.32 17.91
CA THR A 426 134.92 5.32 16.78
C THR A 426 134.93 3.98 16.02
N THR A 427 136.07 3.30 15.89
CA THR A 427 136.15 2.01 15.16
C THR A 427 135.45 0.83 15.83
N LYS A 428 135.37 0.78 17.17
CA LYS A 428 134.61 -0.26 17.88
C LYS A 428 133.10 -0.04 17.76
N LYS A 429 132.66 1.21 17.88
CA LYS A 429 131.25 1.61 17.69
C LYS A 429 130.75 1.24 16.28
N ILE A 430 131.60 1.29 15.26
CA ILE A 430 131.24 0.91 13.88
C ILE A 430 130.83 -0.58 13.77
N LYS A 431 131.51 -1.50 14.46
CA LYS A 431 131.21 -2.95 14.35
C LYS A 431 129.92 -3.36 15.07
N ASP A 432 129.60 -2.71 16.18
CA ASP A 432 128.34 -2.96 16.88
C ASP A 432 127.16 -2.41 16.06
N LEU A 433 127.35 -1.26 15.41
CA LEU A 433 126.37 -0.68 14.48
C LEU A 433 126.16 -1.54 13.22
N GLU A 434 127.16 -2.29 12.75
CA GLU A 434 127.01 -3.21 11.60
C GLU A 434 126.09 -4.40 11.92
N LYS A 435 126.10 -4.92 13.16
CA LYS A 435 125.19 -6.00 13.58
C LYS A 435 123.76 -5.51 13.74
N GLU A 436 123.58 -4.34 14.35
CA GLU A 436 122.26 -3.70 14.45
C GLU A 436 121.67 -3.41 13.06
N LEU A 437 122.52 -3.06 12.09
CA LEU A 437 122.11 -2.83 10.71
C LEU A 437 121.58 -4.09 10.03
N ASP A 438 122.17 -5.26 10.26
CA ASP A 438 121.73 -6.51 9.65
C ASP A 438 120.44 -7.05 10.26
N ASP A 439 120.24 -6.89 11.58
CA ASP A 439 118.96 -7.19 12.23
C ASP A 439 117.84 -6.27 11.69
N LYS A 440 118.14 -4.98 11.49
CA LYS A 440 117.19 -4.03 10.90
C LYS A 440 116.85 -4.35 9.44
N LYS A 441 117.80 -4.82 8.64
CA LYS A 441 117.52 -5.31 7.27
C LYS A 441 116.61 -6.54 7.27
N HIS A 442 116.72 -7.42 8.27
CA HIS A 442 115.83 -8.58 8.38
C HIS A 442 114.40 -8.18 8.77
N GLU A 443 114.25 -7.23 9.71
CA GLU A 443 112.97 -6.62 10.05
C GLU A 443 112.35 -5.91 8.83
N GLU A 444 113.14 -5.17 8.04
CA GLU A 444 112.71 -4.49 6.82
C GLU A 444 112.18 -5.48 5.77
N ALA A 445 112.88 -6.61 5.56
CA ALA A 445 112.44 -7.65 4.64
C ALA A 445 111.11 -8.31 5.06
N LEU A 446 110.90 -8.51 6.36
CA LEU A 446 109.63 -9.02 6.90
C LEU A 446 108.50 -8.01 6.68
N VAL A 447 108.73 -6.73 6.96
CA VAL A 447 107.76 -5.65 6.74
C VAL A 447 107.42 -5.54 5.25
N ASP A 448 108.40 -5.62 4.35
CA ASP A 448 108.18 -5.61 2.90
C ASP A 448 107.29 -6.78 2.43
N SER A 449 107.44 -7.96 3.02
CA SER A 449 106.59 -9.10 2.71
C SER A 449 105.14 -8.89 3.16
N GLN A 450 104.94 -8.28 4.33
CA GLN A 450 103.62 -7.92 4.85
C GLN A 450 102.99 -6.79 4.01
N LEU A 451 103.80 -5.82 3.57
CA LEU A 451 103.39 -4.69 2.74
C LEU A 451 102.98 -5.15 1.33
N LYS A 452 103.62 -6.19 0.78
CA LYS A 452 103.18 -6.84 -0.47
C LYS A 452 101.83 -7.55 -0.31
N ARG A 453 101.61 -8.30 0.77
CA ARG A 453 100.32 -8.95 1.05
C ARG A 453 99.18 -7.94 1.20
N THR A 454 99.39 -6.88 1.98
CA THR A 454 98.37 -5.83 2.14
C THR A 454 98.10 -5.06 0.84
N LYS A 455 99.12 -4.85 -0.01
CA LYS A 455 98.94 -4.29 -1.36
C LYS A 455 98.10 -5.19 -2.27
N GLU A 456 98.27 -6.51 -2.20
CA GLU A 456 97.46 -7.47 -2.96
C GLU A 456 96.01 -7.52 -2.45
N GLU A 457 95.80 -7.53 -1.14
CA GLU A 457 94.47 -7.42 -0.52
C GLU A 457 93.78 -6.09 -0.85
N LEU A 458 94.52 -4.98 -0.85
CA LEU A 458 94.03 -3.66 -1.28
C LEU A 458 93.60 -3.70 -2.75
N ARG A 459 94.38 -4.32 -3.64
CA ARG A 459 93.98 -4.47 -5.06
C ARG A 459 92.73 -5.33 -5.22
N ALA A 460 92.60 -6.41 -4.46
CA ALA A 460 91.42 -7.27 -4.50
C ALA A 460 90.15 -6.55 -4.00
N THR A 461 90.27 -5.77 -2.93
CA THR A 461 89.16 -4.94 -2.40
C THR A 461 88.79 -3.81 -3.35
N VAL A 462 89.76 -3.15 -4.00
CA VAL A 462 89.51 -2.14 -5.03
C VAL A 462 88.73 -2.74 -6.21
N ARG A 463 89.10 -3.92 -6.71
CA ARG A 463 88.34 -4.61 -7.79
C ARG A 463 86.90 -4.93 -7.37
N LYS A 464 86.70 -5.47 -6.16
CA LYS A 464 85.36 -5.72 -5.62
C LYS A 464 84.53 -4.44 -5.50
N ASN A 465 85.16 -3.32 -5.14
CA ASN A 465 84.52 -2.01 -5.06
C ASN A 465 84.15 -1.49 -6.46
N GLU A 466 85.02 -1.65 -7.45
CA GLU A 466 84.71 -1.32 -8.85
C GLU A 466 83.56 -2.16 -9.41
N GLU A 467 83.51 -3.46 -9.12
CA GLU A 467 82.37 -4.33 -9.49
C GLU A 467 81.06 -3.91 -8.81
N ALA A 468 81.12 -3.55 -7.52
CA ALA A 468 79.97 -3.03 -6.79
C ALA A 468 79.49 -1.68 -7.35
N LYS A 469 80.41 -0.79 -7.73
CA LYS A 469 80.08 0.49 -8.38
C LYS A 469 79.41 0.29 -9.74
N LYS A 470 79.87 -0.68 -10.55
CA LYS A 470 79.22 -1.03 -11.82
C LYS A 470 77.80 -1.55 -11.60
N LYS A 471 77.60 -2.50 -10.67
CA LYS A 471 76.27 -2.99 -10.31
C LYS A 471 75.35 -1.88 -9.80
N LEU A 472 75.89 -0.95 -9.02
CA LEU A 472 75.14 0.21 -8.53
C LEU A 472 74.73 1.12 -9.69
N ALA A 473 75.62 1.38 -10.65
CA ALA A 473 75.29 2.13 -11.87
C ALA A 473 74.19 1.45 -12.69
N ASP A 474 74.27 0.13 -12.89
CA ASP A 474 73.26 -0.64 -13.62
C ASP A 474 71.89 -0.60 -12.92
N ILE A 475 71.87 -0.71 -11.59
CA ILE A 475 70.64 -0.61 -10.79
C ILE A 475 70.08 0.82 -10.86
N THR A 476 70.93 1.85 -10.80
CA THR A 476 70.47 3.24 -10.94
C THR A 476 69.89 3.52 -12.31
N GLN A 477 70.47 2.95 -13.38
CA GLN A 477 69.93 3.05 -14.72
C GLN A 477 68.56 2.37 -14.79
N LYS A 478 68.43 1.12 -14.31
CA LYS A 478 67.14 0.40 -14.28
C LYS A 478 66.09 1.13 -13.46
N ASN A 479 66.46 1.72 -12.32
CA ASN A 479 65.54 2.54 -11.55
C ASN A 479 65.09 3.78 -12.33
N SER A 480 65.97 4.41 -13.10
CA SER A 480 65.59 5.54 -13.94
C SER A 480 64.66 5.12 -15.09
N GLU A 481 64.90 3.97 -15.70
CA GLU A 481 64.03 3.40 -16.75
C GLU A 481 62.64 3.07 -16.19
N LEU A 482 62.58 2.36 -15.05
CA LEU A 482 61.31 2.08 -14.36
C LEU A 482 60.59 3.35 -13.91
N SER A 483 61.32 4.39 -13.48
CA SER A 483 60.70 5.67 -13.13
C SER A 483 60.03 6.33 -14.34
N LEU A 484 60.69 6.29 -15.51
CA LEU A 484 60.12 6.81 -16.76
C LEU A 484 58.90 5.98 -17.22
N GLU A 485 58.93 4.67 -17.08
CA GLU A 485 57.77 3.80 -17.35
C GLU A 485 56.60 4.09 -16.40
N CYS A 486 56.87 4.33 -15.12
CA CYS A 486 55.84 4.78 -14.17
C CYS A 486 55.28 6.15 -14.54
N ASP A 487 56.13 7.12 -14.92
CA ASP A 487 55.70 8.46 -15.30
C ASP A 487 54.85 8.46 -16.58
N THR A 488 55.25 7.67 -17.57
CA THR A 488 54.47 7.48 -18.81
C THR A 488 53.14 6.78 -18.53
N GLY A 489 53.13 5.72 -17.71
CA GLY A 489 51.89 5.09 -17.25
C GLY A 489 50.98 6.05 -16.48
N LEU A 490 51.53 6.93 -15.65
CA LEU A 490 50.75 7.97 -14.95
C LEU A 490 50.15 8.99 -15.92
N ILE A 491 50.84 9.36 -16.99
CA ILE A 491 50.32 10.25 -18.03
C ILE A 491 49.16 9.59 -18.77
N GLU A 492 49.29 8.31 -19.14
CA GLU A 492 48.23 7.56 -19.81
C GLU A 492 46.99 7.37 -18.93
N VAL A 493 47.17 7.09 -17.64
CA VAL A 493 46.08 7.02 -16.67
C VAL A 493 45.38 8.36 -16.55
N LYS A 494 46.13 9.47 -16.46
CA LYS A 494 45.56 10.83 -16.44
C LYS A 494 44.82 11.16 -17.73
N ALA A 495 45.33 10.75 -18.89
CA ALA A 495 44.63 10.92 -20.17
C ALA A 495 43.30 10.14 -20.17
N SER A 496 43.34 8.85 -19.82
CA SER A 496 42.14 8.01 -19.71
C SER A 496 41.12 8.55 -18.72
N GLN A 497 41.57 9.18 -17.64
CA GLN A 497 40.70 9.81 -16.66
C GLN A 497 40.01 11.06 -17.21
N ARG A 498 40.73 11.90 -17.98
CA ARG A 498 40.12 13.03 -18.70
C ARG A 498 39.09 12.55 -19.73
N ASP A 499 39.41 11.53 -20.53
CA ASP A 499 38.49 10.96 -21.51
C ASP A 499 37.21 10.41 -20.84
N LYS A 500 37.35 9.82 -19.65
CA LYS A 500 36.21 9.37 -18.84
C LYS A 500 35.37 10.57 -18.38
N GLU A 501 36.01 11.61 -17.86
CA GLU A 501 35.33 12.83 -17.41
C GLU A 501 34.60 13.51 -18.57
N GLU A 502 35.22 13.64 -19.75
CA GLU A 502 34.59 14.15 -20.97
C GLU A 502 33.36 13.31 -21.36
N LYS A 503 33.47 11.98 -21.36
CA LYS A 503 32.31 11.11 -21.65
C LYS A 503 31.20 11.21 -20.61
N MET A 504 31.52 11.45 -19.34
CA MET A 504 30.49 11.70 -18.33
C MET A 504 29.80 13.05 -18.58
N LEU A 505 30.54 14.09 -18.96
CA LEU A 505 29.95 15.37 -19.35
C LEU A 505 29.06 15.23 -20.59
N ASP A 506 29.47 14.47 -21.60
CA ASP A 506 28.67 14.17 -22.78
C ASP A 506 27.39 13.41 -22.40
N HIS A 507 27.50 12.44 -21.47
CA HIS A 507 26.34 11.71 -20.95
C HIS A 507 25.36 12.64 -20.24
N ASP A 508 25.85 13.52 -19.37
CA ASP A 508 25.04 14.49 -18.64
C ASP A 508 24.38 15.49 -19.62
N LEU A 509 25.11 15.95 -20.64
CA LEU A 509 24.58 16.78 -21.73
C LEU A 509 23.44 16.08 -22.47
N LEU A 510 23.65 14.82 -22.88
CA LEU A 510 22.62 14.00 -23.52
C LEU A 510 21.41 13.80 -22.60
N GLN A 511 21.64 13.59 -21.31
CA GLN A 511 20.56 13.43 -20.33
C GLN A 511 19.76 14.74 -20.18
N MET A 512 20.43 15.90 -20.18
CA MET A 512 19.77 17.20 -20.21
C MET A 512 18.96 17.40 -21.51
N GLU A 513 19.46 16.96 -22.66
CA GLU A 513 18.72 17.02 -23.93
C GLU A 513 17.49 16.10 -23.92
N VAL A 514 17.61 14.88 -23.40
CA VAL A 514 16.49 13.95 -23.24
C VAL A 514 15.43 14.52 -22.31
N ASN A 515 15.83 15.11 -21.18
CA ASN A 515 14.91 15.77 -20.26
C ASN A 515 14.22 16.96 -20.95
N ARG A 516 14.96 17.81 -21.66
CA ARG A 516 14.41 18.94 -22.42
C ARG A 516 13.40 18.49 -23.47
N LEU A 517 13.70 17.42 -24.21
CA LEU A 517 12.79 16.85 -25.21
C LEU A 517 11.56 16.23 -24.56
N SER A 518 11.72 15.58 -23.41
CA SER A 518 10.62 15.02 -22.62
C SER A 518 9.69 16.12 -22.09
N ASP A 519 10.24 17.23 -21.59
CA ASP A 519 9.46 18.38 -21.16
C ASP A 519 8.70 19.02 -22.33
N ILE A 520 9.35 19.19 -23.49
CA ILE A 520 8.68 19.68 -24.70
C ILE A 520 7.55 18.74 -25.11
N LEU A 521 7.78 17.42 -25.06
CA LEU A 521 6.76 16.43 -25.38
C LEU A 521 5.58 16.52 -24.41
N ASN A 522 5.85 16.63 -23.11
CA ASN A 522 4.83 16.79 -22.07
C ASN A 522 4.03 18.08 -22.28
N MET A 523 4.69 19.21 -22.55
CA MET A 523 4.01 20.46 -22.89
C MET A 523 3.13 20.33 -24.14
N LYS A 524 3.58 19.62 -25.16
CA LYS A 524 2.78 19.36 -26.37
C LYS A 524 1.61 18.42 -26.08
N ALA A 525 1.82 17.40 -25.25
CA ALA A 525 0.77 16.48 -24.81
C ALA A 525 -0.31 17.23 -24.00
N GLU A 526 0.08 18.07 -23.04
CA GLU A 526 -0.83 18.95 -22.31
C GLU A 526 -1.57 19.92 -23.25
N GLY A 527 -0.87 20.48 -24.24
CA GLY A 527 -1.48 21.31 -25.29
C GLY A 527 -2.54 20.56 -26.10
N VAL A 528 -2.27 19.30 -26.46
CA VAL A 528 -3.25 18.46 -27.17
C VAL A 528 -4.44 18.12 -26.26
N LEU A 529 -4.18 17.71 -25.01
CA LEU A 529 -5.23 17.38 -24.04
C LEU A 529 -6.14 18.57 -23.74
N THR A 530 -5.58 19.77 -23.61
CA THR A 530 -6.36 21.00 -23.43
C THR A 530 -7.20 21.32 -24.66
N MET A 531 -6.65 21.17 -25.87
CA MET A 531 -7.40 21.34 -27.12
C MET A 531 -8.51 20.30 -27.28
N GLU A 532 -8.27 19.04 -26.89
CA GLU A 532 -9.28 17.99 -26.86
C GLU A 532 -10.38 18.28 -25.85
N SER A 533 -10.03 18.76 -24.65
CA SER A 533 -10.99 19.20 -23.65
C SER A 533 -11.85 20.36 -24.17
N ILE A 534 -11.23 21.36 -24.83
CA ILE A 534 -11.95 22.48 -25.45
C ILE A 534 -12.87 21.98 -26.57
N LYS A 535 -12.40 21.06 -27.42
CA LYS A 535 -13.20 20.44 -28.48
C LYS A 535 -14.41 19.71 -27.91
N GLN A 536 -14.23 18.90 -26.86
CA GLN A 536 -15.32 18.19 -26.20
C GLN A 536 -16.33 19.16 -25.58
N LYS A 537 -15.87 20.20 -24.88
CA LYS A 537 -16.73 21.26 -24.35
C LYS A 537 -17.53 21.95 -25.47
N LEU A 538 -16.88 22.25 -26.60
CA LEU A 538 -17.56 22.85 -27.74
C LEU A 538 -18.60 21.92 -28.35
N ILE A 539 -18.29 20.62 -28.52
CA ILE A 539 -19.24 19.62 -29.01
C ILE A 539 -20.45 19.54 -28.07
N PHE A 540 -20.22 19.50 -26.76
CA PHE A 540 -21.29 19.47 -25.76
C PHE A 540 -22.16 20.74 -25.82
N CYS A 541 -21.55 21.93 -25.86
CA CYS A 541 -22.29 23.18 -26.03
C CYS A 541 -23.08 23.22 -27.34
N MET A 542 -22.53 22.70 -28.43
CA MET A 542 -23.22 22.61 -29.73
C MET A 542 -24.40 21.63 -29.68
N GLU A 543 -24.26 20.50 -28.99
CA GLU A 543 -25.35 19.56 -28.76
C GLU A 543 -26.46 20.17 -27.91
N ASP A 544 -26.11 20.88 -26.84
CA ASP A 544 -27.08 21.57 -25.99
C ASP A 544 -27.83 22.66 -26.75
N HIS A 545 -27.12 23.49 -27.52
CA HIS A 545 -27.76 24.46 -28.40
C HIS A 545 -28.65 23.78 -29.45
N LYS A 546 -28.26 22.62 -29.98
CA LYS A 546 -29.09 21.85 -30.92
C LYS A 546 -30.35 21.31 -30.23
N ARG A 547 -30.24 20.80 -29.00
CA ARG A 547 -31.38 20.37 -28.17
C ARG A 547 -32.31 21.56 -27.88
N GLU A 548 -31.75 22.71 -27.53
CA GLU A 548 -32.50 23.94 -27.27
C GLU A 548 -33.23 24.44 -28.53
N ILE A 549 -32.55 24.48 -29.68
CA ILE A 549 -33.17 24.84 -30.97
C ILE A 549 -34.29 23.86 -31.32
N ASN A 550 -34.09 22.56 -31.09
CA ASN A 550 -35.13 21.55 -31.34
C ASN A 550 -36.35 21.76 -30.43
N ALA A 551 -36.15 22.01 -29.14
CA ALA A 551 -37.24 22.33 -28.22
C ALA A 551 -37.99 23.61 -28.64
N ARG A 552 -37.27 24.67 -29.06
CA ARG A 552 -37.87 25.90 -29.62
C ARG A 552 -38.65 25.61 -30.91
N ARG A 553 -38.13 24.73 -31.78
CA ARG A 553 -38.82 24.29 -33.01
C ARG A 553 -40.08 23.48 -32.70
N GLU A 554 -40.05 22.62 -31.69
CA GLU A 554 -41.23 21.86 -31.27
C GLU A 554 -42.29 22.77 -30.66
N LYS A 555 -41.88 23.72 -29.82
CA LYS A 555 -42.77 24.76 -29.27
C LYS A 555 -43.45 25.56 -30.39
N THR A 556 -42.69 26.01 -31.38
CA THR A 556 -43.26 26.75 -32.53
C THR A 556 -44.15 25.87 -33.40
N LYS A 557 -43.83 24.59 -33.61
CA LYS A 557 -44.73 23.63 -34.27
C LYS A 557 -46.03 23.42 -33.49
N ALA A 558 -45.97 23.33 -32.17
CA ALA A 558 -47.16 23.22 -31.33
C ALA A 558 -48.02 24.49 -31.40
N GLN A 559 -47.40 25.67 -31.36
CA GLN A 559 -48.09 26.95 -31.58
C GLN A 559 -48.75 27.02 -32.96
N LEU A 560 -48.07 26.56 -34.02
CA LEU A 560 -48.65 26.48 -35.36
C LEU A 560 -49.86 25.54 -35.43
N LYS A 561 -49.83 24.40 -34.73
CA LYS A 561 -50.99 23.50 -34.62
C LYS A 561 -52.16 24.18 -33.92
N ILE A 562 -51.92 24.84 -32.79
CA ILE A 562 -52.95 25.59 -32.06
C ILE A 562 -53.57 26.66 -32.97
N ILE A 563 -52.75 27.46 -33.66
CA ILE A 563 -53.23 28.47 -34.62
C ILE A 563 -54.03 27.83 -35.76
N HIS A 564 -53.59 26.67 -36.27
CA HIS A 564 -54.31 25.95 -37.31
C HIS A 564 -55.68 25.46 -36.83
N ASP A 565 -55.75 24.93 -35.62
CA ASP A 565 -57.00 24.47 -35.00
C ASP A 565 -57.93 25.66 -34.72
N GLU A 566 -57.41 26.79 -34.26
CA GLU A 566 -58.15 28.04 -34.12
C GLU A 566 -58.68 28.55 -35.46
N LEU A 567 -57.86 28.56 -36.51
CA LEU A 567 -58.30 28.89 -37.87
C LEU A 567 -59.38 27.94 -38.36
N HIS A 568 -59.26 26.64 -38.11
CA HIS A 568 -60.28 25.65 -38.44
C HIS A 568 -61.60 25.94 -37.70
N ASN A 569 -61.52 26.23 -36.40
CA ASN A 569 -62.66 26.59 -35.58
C ASN A 569 -63.33 27.88 -36.09
N LEU A 570 -62.56 28.92 -36.39
CA LEU A 570 -63.07 30.16 -36.97
C LEU A 570 -63.70 29.93 -38.36
N MET A 571 -63.10 29.08 -39.20
CA MET A 571 -63.70 28.68 -40.47
C MET A 571 -65.02 27.93 -40.28
N MET A 572 -65.12 27.05 -39.30
CA MET A 572 -66.36 26.33 -38.97
C MET A 572 -67.43 27.29 -38.43
N GLN A 573 -67.05 28.22 -37.55
CA GLN A 573 -67.93 29.28 -37.07
C GLN A 573 -68.42 30.17 -38.23
N ARG A 574 -67.52 30.58 -39.13
CA ARG A 574 -67.86 31.32 -40.35
C ARG A 574 -68.85 30.54 -41.22
N LYS A 575 -68.62 29.24 -41.44
CA LYS A 575 -69.57 28.37 -42.18
C LYS A 575 -70.93 28.29 -41.49
N LYS A 576 -70.98 28.18 -40.15
CA LYS A 576 -72.23 28.22 -39.37
C LYS A 576 -72.96 29.55 -39.55
N LEU A 577 -72.26 30.67 -39.49
CA LEU A 577 -72.83 32.01 -39.71
C LEU A 577 -73.35 32.17 -41.14
N ILE A 578 -72.60 31.71 -42.16
CA ILE A 578 -73.06 31.71 -43.56
C ILE A 578 -74.35 30.90 -43.69
N LEU A 579 -74.41 29.68 -43.12
CA LEU A 579 -75.63 28.87 -43.13
C LEU A 579 -76.80 29.53 -42.38
N GLN A 580 -76.53 30.27 -41.30
CA GLN A 580 -77.55 31.05 -40.62
C GLN A 580 -78.04 32.23 -41.47
N ILE A 581 -77.15 32.94 -42.16
CA ILE A 581 -77.49 33.99 -43.11
C ILE A 581 -78.33 33.40 -44.25
N ASP A 582 -77.94 32.28 -44.84
CA ASP A 582 -78.70 31.60 -45.90
C ASP A 582 -80.09 31.18 -45.40
N LYS A 583 -80.20 30.68 -44.17
CA LYS A 583 -81.50 30.36 -43.54
C LYS A 583 -82.35 31.61 -43.37
N LEU A 584 -81.77 32.72 -42.90
CA LEU A 584 -82.47 33.99 -42.73
C LEU A 584 -82.86 34.61 -44.09
N GLN A 585 -81.99 34.53 -45.10
CA GLN A 585 -82.29 34.94 -46.47
C GLN A 585 -83.41 34.10 -47.07
N LYS A 586 -83.38 32.76 -46.92
CA LYS A 586 -84.49 31.88 -47.34
C LYS A 586 -85.78 32.18 -46.57
N LYS A 587 -85.70 32.49 -45.28
CA LYS A 587 -86.86 32.90 -44.47
C LYS A 587 -87.40 34.26 -44.92
N TYR A 588 -86.53 35.21 -45.22
CA TYR A 588 -86.89 36.53 -45.75
C TYR A 588 -87.49 36.42 -47.14
N GLN A 589 -86.92 35.58 -48.02
CA GLN A 589 -87.47 35.28 -49.35
C GLN A 589 -88.83 34.58 -49.25
N THR A 590 -89.01 33.63 -48.34
CA THR A 590 -90.33 32.99 -48.13
C THR A 590 -91.35 33.95 -47.52
N LEU A 591 -90.95 34.87 -46.64
CA LEU A 591 -91.80 35.96 -46.17
C LEU A 591 -92.18 36.92 -47.31
N ILE A 592 -91.23 37.34 -48.15
CA ILE A 592 -91.50 38.14 -49.35
C ILE A 592 -92.44 37.38 -50.29
N SER A 593 -92.20 36.09 -50.55
CA SER A 593 -93.06 35.30 -51.44
C SER A 593 -94.45 35.08 -50.85
N ARG A 594 -94.60 35.07 -49.52
CA ARG A 594 -95.91 35.02 -48.85
C ARG A 594 -96.64 36.36 -48.88
N VAL A 595 -95.90 37.47 -48.86
CA VAL A 595 -96.42 38.83 -49.10
C VAL A 595 -96.77 39.05 -50.57
N LYS A 596 -96.13 38.32 -51.48
CA LYS A 596 -96.51 38.25 -52.91
C LYS A 596 -97.66 37.27 -53.10
N MET A 597 -98.88 37.74 -52.88
CA MET A 597 -100.05 37.17 -53.55
C MET A 597 -100.71 38.28 -54.37
N GLU A 598 -100.95 37.94 -55.64
CA GLU A 598 -101.50 38.70 -56.78
C GLU A 598 -100.47 39.50 -57.64
N ASP A 599 -100.30 38.98 -58.87
CA ASP A 599 -99.74 39.60 -60.09
C ASP A 599 -98.28 40.09 -60.09
N GLY A 600 -97.34 39.13 -60.05
CA GLY A 600 -96.11 39.11 -60.86
C GLY A 600 -95.08 40.27 -60.76
N THR A 601 -95.34 41.31 -59.99
CA THR A 601 -94.49 42.51 -59.88
C THR A 601 -94.12 42.78 -58.43
N VAL A 602 -92.84 43.12 -58.17
CA VAL A 602 -92.35 43.36 -56.81
C VAL A 602 -92.89 44.70 -56.29
N ARG A 603 -93.99 44.68 -55.54
CA ARG A 603 -94.51 45.89 -54.86
C ARG A 603 -94.07 45.91 -53.39
N SER A 604 -93.32 46.95 -53.03
CA SER A 604 -92.77 47.20 -51.67
C SER A 604 -93.90 47.51 -50.67
N ALA A 605 -93.71 47.22 -49.38
CA ALA A 605 -94.68 47.45 -48.30
C ALA A 605 -95.26 48.89 -48.28
N ASN A 606 -94.49 49.87 -48.77
CA ASN A 606 -94.93 51.26 -48.93
C ASN A 606 -96.12 51.41 -49.89
N TYR A 607 -96.25 50.56 -50.91
CA TYR A 607 -97.39 50.59 -51.84
C TYR A 607 -98.71 50.27 -51.11
N TYR A 608 -98.71 49.26 -50.24
CA TYR A 608 -99.90 48.89 -49.47
C TYR A 608 -100.23 49.91 -48.37
N VAL A 609 -99.23 50.58 -47.79
CA VAL A 609 -99.46 51.69 -46.85
C VAL A 609 -100.04 52.91 -47.56
N ILE A 610 -99.56 53.24 -48.76
CA ILE A 610 -100.09 54.36 -49.57
C ILE A 610 -101.51 54.04 -50.06
N LYS A 611 -101.77 52.80 -50.50
CA LYS A 611 -103.11 52.37 -50.90
C LYS A 611 -104.08 52.33 -49.73
N ALA A 612 -103.67 51.80 -48.57
CA ALA A 612 -104.48 51.83 -47.36
C ALA A 612 -104.72 53.27 -46.85
N ALA A 613 -103.78 54.19 -47.05
CA ALA A 613 -103.97 55.61 -46.73
C ALA A 613 -104.94 56.29 -47.71
N GLN A 614 -104.85 55.99 -49.01
CA GLN A 614 -105.82 56.45 -50.01
C GLN A 614 -107.22 55.90 -49.74
N ASP A 615 -107.35 54.60 -49.46
CA ASP A 615 -108.62 53.96 -49.11
C ASP A 615 -109.18 54.52 -47.79
N ARG A 616 -108.33 54.81 -46.81
CA ARG A 616 -108.73 55.45 -45.55
C ARG A 616 -109.22 56.89 -45.74
N GLN A 617 -108.60 57.65 -46.65
CA GLN A 617 -109.04 59.02 -46.96
C GLN A 617 -110.31 59.05 -47.80
N MET A 618 -110.53 58.05 -48.66
CA MET A 618 -111.82 57.83 -49.34
C MET A 618 -112.90 57.47 -48.31
N LEU A 619 -112.61 56.59 -47.35
CA LEU A 619 -113.53 56.23 -46.27
C LEU A 619 -113.81 57.41 -45.32
N GLU A 620 -112.83 58.24 -44.95
CA GLU A 620 -113.05 59.43 -44.11
C GLU A 620 -113.95 60.49 -44.79
N ASN A 621 -113.95 60.57 -46.12
CA ASN A 621 -114.89 61.40 -46.88
C ASN A 621 -116.30 60.77 -47.00
N GLU A 622 -116.43 59.45 -46.84
CA GLU A 622 -117.70 58.71 -46.82
C GLU A 622 -118.33 58.65 -45.42
N VAL A 623 -117.53 58.75 -44.35
CA VAL A 623 -117.99 58.75 -42.95
C VAL A 623 -119.04 59.82 -42.63
N PRO A 624 -118.91 61.12 -42.97
CA PRO A 624 -119.95 62.10 -42.63
C PRO A 624 -121.28 61.86 -43.36
N LYS A 625 -121.23 61.28 -44.57
CA LYS A 625 -122.44 60.91 -45.34
C LYS A 625 -123.15 59.71 -44.70
N LEU A 626 -122.37 58.71 -44.28
CA LEU A 626 -122.89 57.56 -43.53
C LEU A 626 -123.33 57.94 -42.12
N GLU A 627 -122.76 58.96 -41.47
CA GLU A 627 -123.20 59.46 -40.16
C GLU A 627 -124.57 60.15 -40.23
N GLU A 628 -124.86 60.92 -41.29
CA GLU A 628 -126.21 61.46 -41.54
C GLU A 628 -127.24 60.36 -41.82
N GLU A 629 -126.86 59.33 -42.58
CA GLU A 629 -127.69 58.15 -42.83
C GLU A 629 -127.90 57.32 -41.55
N VAL A 630 -126.86 57.18 -40.70
CA VAL A 630 -126.94 56.50 -39.40
C VAL A 630 -127.79 57.27 -38.41
N GLN A 631 -127.86 58.61 -38.44
CA GLN A 631 -128.81 59.34 -37.58
C GLN A 631 -130.27 59.12 -38.00
N LYS A 632 -130.56 59.03 -39.30
CA LYS A 632 -131.90 58.68 -39.82
C LYS A 632 -132.26 57.23 -39.46
N VAL A 633 -131.34 56.29 -39.69
CA VAL A 633 -131.51 54.89 -39.29
C VAL A 633 -131.62 54.73 -37.77
N LYS A 634 -130.95 55.55 -36.94
CA LYS A 634 -131.12 55.52 -35.47
C LYS A 634 -132.50 55.99 -35.00
N GLN A 635 -133.14 56.92 -35.72
CA GLN A 635 -134.52 57.31 -35.43
C GLN A 635 -135.49 56.19 -35.84
N ASP A 636 -135.26 55.55 -36.99
CA ASP A 636 -136.04 54.41 -37.46
C ASP A 636 -135.83 53.16 -36.59
N VAL A 637 -134.61 52.92 -36.10
CA VAL A 637 -134.27 51.82 -35.17
C VAL A 637 -134.95 52.02 -33.82
N ARG A 638 -135.11 53.24 -33.30
CA ARG A 638 -135.89 53.45 -32.05
C ARG A 638 -137.38 53.17 -32.20
N LEU A 639 -137.94 53.38 -33.39
CA LEU A 639 -139.34 53.04 -33.71
C LEU A 639 -139.49 51.53 -33.95
N LEU A 640 -138.50 50.90 -34.60
CA LEU A 640 -138.43 49.45 -34.80
C LEU A 640 -138.09 48.69 -33.50
N GLU A 641 -137.31 49.25 -32.58
CA GLU A 641 -136.99 48.62 -31.29
C GLU A 641 -138.24 48.34 -30.46
N LYS A 642 -139.16 49.32 -30.39
CA LYS A 642 -140.48 49.14 -29.74
C LYS A 642 -141.32 48.05 -30.40
N ALA A 643 -141.31 47.98 -31.73
CA ALA A 643 -141.99 46.91 -32.48
C ALA A 643 -141.29 45.54 -32.35
N THR A 644 -139.96 45.52 -32.15
CA THR A 644 -139.20 44.28 -31.94
C THR A 644 -139.29 43.75 -30.52
N ASP A 645 -139.57 44.57 -29.50
CA ASP A 645 -139.74 44.08 -28.14
C ASP A 645 -141.04 43.25 -27.99
N GLU A 646 -142.12 43.65 -28.68
CA GLU A 646 -143.37 42.88 -28.80
C GLU A 646 -143.17 41.57 -29.61
N ILE A 647 -142.27 41.57 -30.60
CA ILE A 647 -141.88 40.40 -31.40
C ILE A 647 -140.82 39.51 -30.67
N LYS A 648 -140.06 40.06 -29.73
CA LYS A 648 -139.07 39.32 -28.90
C LYS A 648 -139.75 38.51 -27.82
N GLU A 649 -140.84 38.97 -27.21
CA GLU A 649 -141.62 38.18 -26.25
C GLU A 649 -142.27 36.95 -26.91
N SER A 650 -142.76 37.07 -28.15
CA SER A 650 -143.31 35.94 -28.92
C SER A 650 -142.23 35.00 -29.49
N ASN A 651 -141.06 35.51 -29.89
CA ASN A 651 -139.95 34.69 -30.34
C ASN A 651 -139.16 34.01 -29.21
N ASN A 652 -139.17 34.55 -27.98
CA ASN A 652 -138.54 33.88 -26.83
C ASN A 652 -139.28 32.59 -26.43
N ALA A 653 -140.58 32.47 -26.70
CA ALA A 653 -141.33 31.20 -26.54
C ALA A 653 -140.92 30.12 -27.56
N LEU A 654 -140.48 30.53 -28.76
CA LEU A 654 -140.03 29.62 -29.83
C LEU A 654 -138.51 29.31 -29.76
N ARG A 655 -137.70 30.20 -29.16
CA ARG A 655 -136.24 30.03 -29.01
C ARG A 655 -135.80 29.09 -27.88
N CYS A 656 -136.67 28.75 -26.93
CA CYS A 656 -136.40 27.65 -25.98
C CYS A 656 -136.39 26.25 -26.64
N SER A 657 -136.82 26.12 -27.90
CA SER A 657 -136.99 24.81 -28.56
C SER A 657 -135.78 24.32 -29.35
N LEU A 658 -134.84 25.16 -29.79
CA LEU A 658 -133.82 24.75 -30.76
C LEU A 658 -132.47 25.49 -30.58
N ASN A 659 -131.47 24.70 -30.16
CA ASN A 659 -130.02 24.77 -30.43
C ASN A 659 -128.98 25.25 -29.40
N THR A 660 -128.02 24.35 -29.19
CA THR A 660 -126.58 24.48 -28.85
C THR A 660 -125.74 24.37 -30.17
N PRO A 661 -124.39 24.25 -30.19
CA PRO A 661 -123.30 25.15 -29.75
C PRO A 661 -122.19 25.36 -30.85
N ARG A 662 -121.21 26.25 -30.62
CA ARG A 662 -119.86 26.13 -31.23
C ARG A 662 -118.76 26.62 -30.27
N SER A 663 -118.11 25.69 -29.56
CA SER A 663 -116.98 25.97 -28.66
C SER A 663 -115.97 24.80 -28.52
N ILE A 664 -115.58 24.14 -29.61
CA ILE A 664 -114.73 22.92 -29.55
C ILE A 664 -113.31 23.10 -30.16
N GLU A 665 -113.06 24.09 -31.02
CA GLU A 665 -111.78 24.18 -31.75
C GLU A 665 -110.62 24.79 -30.93
N LEU A 666 -110.85 25.80 -30.08
CA LEU A 666 -109.80 26.46 -29.28
C LEU A 666 -109.25 25.61 -28.12
N ALA A 667 -109.99 24.60 -27.65
CA ALA A 667 -109.58 23.75 -26.53
C ALA A 667 -108.56 22.66 -26.94
N TYR A 668 -108.49 22.31 -28.23
CA TYR A 668 -107.65 21.22 -28.71
C TYR A 668 -106.19 21.63 -28.89
N GLU A 669 -105.93 22.83 -29.40
CA GLU A 669 -104.57 23.33 -29.62
C GLU A 669 -103.80 23.60 -28.32
N GLN A 670 -104.48 24.10 -27.27
CA GLN A 670 -103.87 24.30 -25.95
C GLN A 670 -103.47 22.97 -25.28
N LYS A 671 -104.13 21.85 -25.61
CA LYS A 671 -103.87 20.53 -25.02
C LYS A 671 -102.61 19.90 -25.63
N ILE A 672 -102.39 20.07 -26.93
CA ILE A 672 -101.21 19.56 -27.65
C ILE A 672 -99.93 20.28 -27.20
N LEU A 673 -99.99 21.61 -27.02
CA LEU A 673 -98.81 22.39 -26.61
C LEU A 673 -98.37 22.09 -25.17
N LYS A 674 -99.31 21.81 -24.27
CA LYS A 674 -99.01 21.39 -22.89
C LYS A 674 -98.36 20.00 -22.83
N GLN A 675 -98.77 19.08 -23.69
CA GLN A 675 -98.15 17.74 -23.78
C GLN A 675 -96.71 17.81 -24.33
N ALA A 676 -96.45 18.65 -25.34
CA ALA A 676 -95.10 18.84 -25.87
C ALA A 676 -94.15 19.46 -24.82
N TYR A 677 -94.63 20.40 -24.01
CA TYR A 677 -93.86 21.01 -22.93
C TYR A 677 -93.55 20.01 -21.79
N GLN A 678 -94.51 19.16 -21.43
CA GLN A 678 -94.31 18.13 -20.40
C GLN A 678 -93.28 17.08 -20.83
N GLN A 679 -93.31 16.63 -22.09
CA GLN A 679 -92.32 15.68 -22.64
C GLN A 679 -90.90 16.27 -22.67
N ALA A 680 -90.74 17.57 -22.96
CA ALA A 680 -89.44 18.24 -22.92
C ALA A 680 -88.89 18.33 -21.49
N LYS A 681 -89.76 18.60 -20.49
CA LYS A 681 -89.39 18.68 -19.08
C LYS A 681 -89.04 17.32 -18.46
N GLU A 682 -89.66 16.24 -18.92
CA GLU A 682 -89.32 14.88 -18.49
C GLU A 682 -87.96 14.44 -19.04
N ARG A 683 -87.64 14.80 -20.29
CA ARG A 683 -86.32 14.54 -20.88
C ARG A 683 -85.18 15.27 -20.17
N THR A 684 -85.39 16.51 -19.72
CA THR A 684 -84.35 17.23 -18.94
C THR A 684 -84.18 16.65 -17.55
N ARG A 685 -85.27 16.23 -16.89
CA ARG A 685 -85.20 15.52 -15.59
C ARG A 685 -84.51 14.15 -15.70
N PHE A 686 -84.69 13.44 -16.81
CA PHE A 686 -84.00 12.17 -17.05
C PHE A 686 -82.49 12.39 -17.20
N LYS A 687 -82.06 13.35 -18.02
CA LYS A 687 -80.64 13.71 -18.17
C LYS A 687 -80.00 14.19 -16.86
N GLN A 688 -80.73 14.97 -16.06
CA GLN A 688 -80.25 15.39 -14.73
C GLN A 688 -80.08 14.21 -13.76
N ARG A 689 -80.87 13.14 -13.89
CA ARG A 689 -80.69 11.91 -13.09
C ARG A 689 -79.53 11.06 -13.60
N GLU A 690 -79.33 10.98 -14.92
CA GLU A 690 -78.16 10.33 -15.50
C GLU A 690 -76.86 11.04 -15.10
N GLU A 691 -76.83 12.38 -15.14
CA GLU A 691 -75.69 13.17 -14.66
C GLU A 691 -75.44 12.96 -13.15
N ALA A 692 -76.49 12.88 -12.33
CA ALA A 692 -76.34 12.59 -10.90
C ALA A 692 -75.80 11.18 -10.64
N ALA A 693 -76.26 10.16 -11.39
CA ALA A 693 -75.76 8.79 -11.28
C ALA A 693 -74.28 8.69 -11.71
N LEU A 694 -73.90 9.36 -12.79
CA LEU A 694 -72.49 9.40 -13.25
C LEU A 694 -71.57 10.13 -12.25
N LEU A 695 -72.07 11.16 -11.55
CA LEU A 695 -71.31 11.81 -10.47
C LEU A 695 -71.17 10.93 -9.23
N GLU A 696 -72.19 10.14 -8.89
CA GLU A 696 -72.10 9.15 -7.81
C GLU A 696 -71.11 8.03 -8.15
N GLU A 697 -71.12 7.52 -9.38
CA GLU A 697 -70.14 6.53 -9.87
C GLU A 697 -68.70 7.08 -9.86
N LEU A 698 -68.51 8.34 -10.26
CA LEU A 698 -67.21 9.03 -10.16
C LEU A 698 -66.74 9.13 -8.71
N HIS A 699 -67.61 9.53 -7.79
CA HIS A 699 -67.26 9.61 -6.37
C HIS A 699 -67.01 8.24 -5.73
N GLU A 700 -67.65 7.18 -6.19
CA GLU A 700 -67.35 5.80 -5.78
C GLU A 700 -66.00 5.33 -6.30
N ALA A 701 -65.67 5.66 -7.56
CA ALA A 701 -64.35 5.39 -8.14
C ALA A 701 -63.23 6.16 -7.42
N GLU A 702 -63.46 7.43 -7.08
CA GLU A 702 -62.54 8.25 -6.28
C GLU A 702 -62.33 7.63 -4.88
N ARG A 703 -63.40 7.20 -4.20
CA ARG A 703 -63.30 6.50 -2.91
C ARG A 703 -62.56 5.17 -3.02
N SER A 704 -62.76 4.42 -4.11
CA SER A 704 -62.02 3.17 -4.35
C SER A 704 -60.54 3.44 -4.58
N LEU A 705 -60.20 4.50 -5.32
CA LEU A 705 -58.82 4.92 -5.56
C LEU A 705 -58.13 5.33 -4.25
N GLU A 706 -58.78 6.15 -3.41
CA GLU A 706 -58.26 6.53 -2.09
C GLU A 706 -58.01 5.31 -1.18
N ASN A 707 -58.87 4.29 -1.26
CA ASN A 707 -58.69 3.06 -0.49
C ASN A 707 -57.50 2.24 -1.01
N SER A 708 -57.35 2.09 -2.33
CA SER A 708 -56.18 1.44 -2.92
C SER A 708 -54.88 2.19 -2.63
N GLU A 709 -54.90 3.52 -2.53
CA GLU A 709 -53.74 4.31 -2.12
C GLU A 709 -53.36 4.08 -0.65
N LYS A 710 -54.35 3.98 0.24
CA LYS A 710 -54.11 3.63 1.66
C LYS A 710 -53.55 2.21 1.79
N GLU A 711 -54.07 1.26 1.02
CA GLU A 711 -53.53 -0.11 0.96
C GLU A 711 -52.10 -0.15 0.41
N ARG A 712 -51.78 0.68 -0.58
CA ARG A 712 -50.40 0.82 -1.06
C ARG A 712 -49.46 1.32 0.04
N ILE A 713 -49.88 2.33 0.81
CA ILE A 713 -49.09 2.89 1.91
C ILE A 713 -48.86 1.84 3.01
N THR A 714 -49.87 1.05 3.38
CA THR A 714 -49.69 0.00 4.39
C THR A 714 -48.80 -1.12 3.88
N VAL A 715 -48.90 -1.51 2.61
CA VAL A 715 -47.99 -2.48 1.99
C VAL A 715 -46.55 -1.94 2.00
N ASP A 716 -46.34 -0.67 1.63
CA ASP A 716 -45.00 -0.04 1.68
C ASP A 716 -44.44 -0.01 3.11
N GLU A 717 -45.27 0.22 4.13
CA GLU A 717 -44.86 0.13 5.54
C GLU A 717 -44.47 -1.30 5.93
N THR A 718 -45.24 -2.32 5.51
CA THR A 718 -44.88 -3.73 5.77
C THR A 718 -43.60 -4.14 5.05
N ILE A 719 -43.35 -3.64 3.84
CA ILE A 719 -42.10 -3.88 3.09
C ILE A 719 -40.92 -3.28 3.87
N ARG A 720 -41.03 -2.04 4.35
CA ARG A 720 -39.96 -1.42 5.17
C ARG A 720 -39.70 -2.17 6.47
N GLU A 721 -40.73 -2.71 7.11
CA GLU A 721 -40.57 -3.55 8.29
C GLU A 721 -39.89 -4.89 7.97
N LEU A 722 -40.22 -5.50 6.83
CA LEU A 722 -39.57 -6.72 6.36
C LEU A 722 -38.11 -6.48 5.96
N GLU A 723 -37.80 -5.37 5.29
CA GLU A 723 -36.43 -4.96 4.96
C GLU A 723 -35.58 -4.78 6.23
N LYS A 724 -36.13 -4.11 7.26
CA LYS A 724 -35.47 -4.00 8.57
C LYS A 724 -35.21 -5.37 9.20
N LYS A 725 -36.17 -6.30 9.13
CA LYS A 725 -36.00 -7.67 9.64
C LYS A 725 -34.94 -8.45 8.86
N VAL A 726 -34.85 -8.25 7.54
CA VAL A 726 -33.80 -8.85 6.70
C VAL A 726 -32.43 -8.28 7.06
N GLU A 727 -32.33 -6.98 7.30
CA GLU A 727 -31.07 -6.36 7.72
C GLU A 727 -30.61 -6.84 9.10
N THR A 728 -31.53 -6.96 10.08
CA THR A 728 -31.18 -7.52 11.39
C THR A 728 -30.77 -8.98 11.28
N ALA A 729 -31.47 -9.79 10.47
CA ALA A 729 -31.11 -11.18 10.23
C ALA A 729 -29.74 -11.33 9.53
N ARG A 730 -29.41 -10.43 8.58
CA ARG A 730 -28.09 -10.40 7.93
C ARG A 730 -26.97 -10.05 8.92
N LYS A 731 -27.19 -9.07 9.80
CA LYS A 731 -26.24 -8.71 10.86
C LYS A 731 -26.04 -9.87 11.84
N GLU A 732 -27.11 -10.52 12.28
CA GLU A 732 -27.04 -11.69 13.14
C GLU A 732 -26.33 -12.87 12.47
N ALA A 733 -26.57 -13.13 11.18
CA ALA A 733 -25.87 -14.17 10.43
C ALA A 733 -24.37 -13.87 10.28
N ALA A 734 -23.99 -12.61 10.08
CA ALA A 734 -22.59 -12.19 10.02
C ALA A 734 -21.89 -12.35 11.39
N ASP A 735 -22.54 -11.95 12.48
CA ASP A 735 -22.03 -12.14 13.84
C ASP A 735 -21.90 -13.63 14.21
N GLN A 736 -22.86 -14.45 13.80
CA GLN A 736 -22.79 -15.90 13.95
C GLN A 736 -21.63 -16.48 13.13
N ALA A 737 -21.45 -16.08 11.87
CA ALA A 737 -20.34 -16.53 11.04
C ALA A 737 -18.98 -16.14 11.64
N ALA A 738 -18.86 -14.95 12.22
CA ALA A 738 -17.65 -14.52 12.93
C ALA A 738 -17.40 -15.36 14.19
N LYS A 739 -18.44 -15.69 14.98
CA LYS A 739 -18.35 -16.60 16.13
C LYS A 739 -17.95 -18.02 15.69
N PHE A 740 -18.52 -18.54 14.61
CA PHE A 740 -18.15 -19.83 14.03
C PHE A 740 -16.69 -19.85 13.56
N LYS A 741 -16.19 -18.79 12.91
CA LYS A 741 -14.76 -18.67 12.55
C LYS A 741 -13.85 -18.68 13.78
N ARG A 742 -14.22 -17.97 14.85
CA ARG A 742 -13.45 -18.02 16.12
C ARG A 742 -13.47 -19.41 16.75
N ALA A 743 -14.63 -20.05 16.85
CA ALA A 743 -14.77 -21.39 17.40
C ALA A 743 -13.99 -22.45 16.59
N THR A 744 -14.06 -22.40 15.25
CA THR A 744 -13.30 -23.31 14.38
C THR A 744 -11.79 -23.11 14.52
N THR A 745 -11.30 -21.87 14.62
CA THR A 745 -9.87 -21.63 14.87
C THR A 745 -9.42 -22.12 16.25
N GLN A 746 -10.27 -22.04 17.28
CA GLN A 746 -9.97 -22.61 18.60
C GLN A 746 -9.99 -24.14 18.58
N LEU A 747 -10.95 -24.75 17.86
CA LEU A 747 -11.06 -26.19 17.69
C LEU A 747 -9.87 -26.76 16.91
N GLN A 748 -9.40 -26.06 15.87
CA GLN A 748 -8.17 -26.41 15.16
C GLN A 748 -6.92 -26.33 16.05
N LYS A 749 -6.85 -25.37 16.98
CA LYS A 749 -5.75 -25.30 17.95
C LYS A 749 -5.80 -26.47 18.94
N LEU A 750 -6.97 -26.75 19.52
CA LEU A 750 -7.14 -27.88 20.43
C LEU A 750 -6.89 -29.22 19.73
N ALA A 751 -7.29 -29.38 18.47
CA ALA A 751 -7.00 -30.59 17.68
C ALA A 751 -5.50 -30.77 17.41
N ARG A 752 -4.74 -29.68 17.21
CA ARG A 752 -3.27 -29.72 17.13
C ARG A 752 -2.65 -30.07 18.48
N ASP A 753 -3.11 -29.46 19.56
CA ASP A 753 -2.62 -29.73 20.92
C ASP A 753 -2.87 -31.20 21.34
N VAL A 754 -3.97 -31.82 20.90
CA VAL A 754 -4.24 -33.26 21.11
C VAL A 754 -3.32 -34.12 20.25
N ARG A 755 -3.06 -33.72 19.00
CA ARG A 755 -2.15 -34.42 18.09
C ARG A 755 -0.68 -34.36 18.51
N ASP A 756 -0.29 -33.32 19.24
CA ASP A 756 1.07 -33.15 19.77
C ASP A 756 1.28 -33.87 21.12
N ARG A 757 0.20 -34.23 21.84
CA ARG A 757 0.27 -34.84 23.19
C ARG A 757 0.11 -36.36 23.21
N PHE A 758 -0.39 -36.99 22.15
CA PHE A 758 -0.70 -38.43 22.12
C PHE A 758 -0.14 -39.12 20.88
N ASP A 759 0.52 -40.28 21.05
CA ASP A 759 1.14 -41.03 19.95
C ASP A 759 0.17 -41.98 19.23
N GLY A 760 0.28 -42.00 17.89
CA GLY A 760 -0.23 -42.97 16.91
C GLY A 760 -1.51 -43.74 17.25
N SER A 761 -1.42 -44.76 18.10
CA SER A 761 -2.56 -45.66 18.41
C SER A 761 -3.60 -45.03 19.34
N GLU A 762 -3.19 -44.18 20.30
CA GLU A 762 -4.14 -43.49 21.19
C GLU A 762 -4.81 -42.33 20.46
N LEU A 763 -4.08 -41.64 19.57
CA LEU A 763 -4.60 -40.57 18.73
C LEU A 763 -5.72 -41.06 17.80
N ILE A 764 -5.55 -42.20 17.13
CA ILE A 764 -6.59 -42.79 16.27
C ILE A 764 -7.85 -43.12 17.07
N ARG A 765 -7.70 -43.59 18.31
CA ARG A 765 -8.83 -43.94 19.18
C ARG A 765 -9.59 -42.69 19.65
N ILE A 766 -8.86 -41.64 20.05
CA ILE A 766 -9.43 -40.35 20.44
C ILE A 766 -10.12 -39.68 19.24
N GLU A 767 -9.54 -39.77 18.03
CA GLU A 767 -10.16 -39.23 16.81
C GLU A 767 -11.46 -39.98 16.46
N GLN A 768 -11.49 -41.31 16.58
CA GLN A 768 -12.70 -42.10 16.37
C GLN A 768 -13.78 -41.81 17.42
N GLU A 769 -13.40 -41.64 18.69
CA GLU A 769 -14.33 -41.24 19.76
C GLU A 769 -14.85 -39.81 19.57
N MET A 770 -13.99 -38.87 19.17
CA MET A 770 -14.37 -37.49 18.85
C MET A 770 -15.34 -37.45 17.66
N GLN A 771 -15.07 -38.22 16.59
CA GLN A 771 -15.98 -38.35 15.45
C GLN A 771 -17.33 -38.98 15.84
N LEU A 772 -17.34 -39.96 16.75
CA LEU A 772 -18.58 -40.54 17.26
C LEU A 772 -19.36 -39.55 18.14
N VAL A 773 -18.67 -38.72 18.93
CA VAL A 773 -19.31 -37.66 19.73
C VAL A 773 -19.86 -36.55 18.84
N GLU A 774 -19.09 -36.09 17.85
CA GLU A 774 -19.54 -35.13 16.84
C GLU A 774 -20.74 -35.67 16.03
N ALA A 775 -20.71 -36.94 15.62
CA ALA A 775 -21.85 -37.59 14.95
C ALA A 775 -23.09 -37.65 15.87
N ARG A 776 -22.92 -37.90 17.17
CA ARG A 776 -24.04 -37.91 18.14
C ARG A 776 -24.58 -36.52 18.42
N GLU A 777 -23.72 -35.51 18.50
CA GLU A 777 -24.14 -34.11 18.72
C GLU A 777 -24.80 -33.52 17.48
N THR A 778 -24.29 -33.78 16.28
CA THR A 778 -24.92 -33.38 15.01
C THR A 778 -26.29 -34.03 14.84
N VAL A 779 -26.45 -35.32 15.15
CA VAL A 779 -27.77 -35.99 15.14
C VAL A 779 -28.72 -35.35 16.16
N LYS A 780 -28.25 -35.01 17.36
CA LYS A 780 -29.06 -34.29 18.37
C LYS A 780 -29.47 -32.91 17.88
N ASP A 781 -28.56 -32.12 17.33
CA ASP A 781 -28.83 -30.78 16.81
C ASP A 781 -29.81 -30.80 15.64
N VAL A 782 -29.69 -31.76 14.73
CA VAL A 782 -30.65 -31.97 13.64
C VAL A 782 -32.03 -32.31 14.18
N LEU A 783 -32.13 -33.18 15.19
CA LEU A 783 -33.39 -33.51 15.84
C LEU A 783 -34.01 -32.31 16.58
N TYR A 784 -33.20 -31.42 17.18
CA TYR A 784 -33.68 -30.17 17.79
C TYR A 784 -34.13 -29.14 16.75
N LYS A 785 -33.44 -29.02 15.61
CA LYS A 785 -33.85 -28.15 14.50
C LYS A 785 -35.13 -28.65 13.83
N LEU A 786 -35.27 -29.97 13.63
CA LEU A 786 -36.50 -30.58 13.13
C LEU A 786 -37.68 -30.33 14.09
N LYS A 787 -37.44 -30.36 15.40
CA LYS A 787 -38.46 -29.97 16.39
C LYS A 787 -38.82 -28.48 16.30
N ALA A 788 -37.84 -27.59 16.17
CA ALA A 788 -38.11 -26.15 16.03
C ALA A 788 -38.94 -25.86 14.76
N MET A 789 -38.59 -26.48 13.64
CA MET A 789 -39.37 -26.36 12.40
C MET A 789 -40.78 -26.97 12.50
N ALA A 790 -40.95 -28.06 13.27
CA ALA A 790 -42.27 -28.61 13.57
C ALA A 790 -43.12 -27.69 14.47
N VAL A 791 -42.49 -26.89 15.33
CA VAL A 791 -43.21 -25.89 16.16
C VAL A 791 -43.56 -24.64 15.37
N GLU A 792 -42.69 -24.19 14.46
CA GLU A 792 -42.92 -23.00 13.62
C GLU A 792 -43.95 -23.25 12.50
N ASN A 793 -44.08 -24.49 12.01
CA ASN A 793 -45.00 -24.86 10.93
C ASN A 793 -45.90 -26.03 11.32
N ALA A 794 -47.13 -25.74 11.76
CA ALA A 794 -48.09 -26.74 12.25
C ALA A 794 -48.42 -27.83 11.20
N ASP A 795 -48.53 -27.47 9.92
CA ASP A 795 -48.86 -28.42 8.84
C ASP A 795 -47.68 -29.36 8.49
N ALA A 796 -46.44 -28.90 8.69
CA ALA A 796 -45.24 -29.71 8.47
C ALA A 796 -44.89 -30.57 9.69
N ALA A 797 -45.45 -30.26 10.87
CA ALA A 797 -45.18 -30.95 12.12
C ALA A 797 -45.55 -32.44 12.03
N GLU A 798 -46.74 -32.77 11.52
CA GLU A 798 -47.20 -34.16 11.39
C GLU A 798 -46.30 -34.98 10.45
N VAL A 799 -45.86 -34.37 9.34
CA VAL A 799 -45.00 -35.03 8.35
C VAL A 799 -43.59 -35.26 8.91
N ILE A 800 -43.04 -34.29 9.62
CA ILE A 800 -41.72 -34.38 10.27
C ILE A 800 -41.75 -35.43 11.38
N GLU A 801 -42.80 -35.42 12.23
CA GLU A 801 -42.96 -36.42 13.29
C GLU A 801 -43.14 -37.84 12.75
N ALA A 802 -43.88 -38.01 11.65
CA ALA A 802 -44.04 -39.31 10.99
C ALA A 802 -42.71 -39.82 10.43
N LYS A 803 -41.98 -38.99 9.67
CA LYS A 803 -40.68 -39.35 9.06
C LYS A 803 -39.59 -39.65 10.11
N VAL A 804 -39.56 -38.92 11.22
CA VAL A 804 -38.62 -39.18 12.33
C VAL A 804 -38.96 -40.49 13.04
N ARG A 805 -40.24 -40.81 13.18
CA ARG A 805 -40.73 -42.07 13.76
C ARG A 805 -40.44 -43.27 12.84
N ASP A 806 -40.58 -43.11 11.53
CA ASP A 806 -40.24 -44.13 10.52
C ASP A 806 -38.73 -44.43 10.49
N ALA A 807 -37.89 -43.44 10.76
CA ALA A 807 -36.44 -43.61 10.90
C ALA A 807 -36.01 -44.19 12.27
N GLY A 808 -36.95 -44.51 13.16
CA GLY A 808 -36.68 -45.10 14.48
C GLY A 808 -36.07 -44.13 15.51
N LEU A 809 -36.09 -42.83 15.23
CA LEU A 809 -35.56 -41.78 16.10
C LEU A 809 -36.69 -41.09 16.87
N LYS A 810 -36.40 -40.52 18.05
CA LYS A 810 -37.39 -39.79 18.86
C LYS A 810 -37.02 -38.32 18.94
N LEU A 811 -38.00 -37.44 18.75
CA LEU A 811 -37.82 -36.01 18.97
C LEU A 811 -37.51 -35.74 20.46
N PRO A 812 -36.52 -34.88 20.77
CA PRO A 812 -36.13 -34.59 22.15
C PRO A 812 -37.28 -33.96 22.95
N THR A 813 -37.54 -34.45 24.16
CA THR A 813 -38.69 -34.01 24.99
C THR A 813 -38.40 -32.83 25.91
N GLY A 814 -37.16 -32.36 26.04
CA GLY A 814 -36.78 -31.22 26.87
C GLY A 814 -36.45 -29.94 26.08
N VAL A 815 -36.66 -28.77 26.69
CA VAL A 815 -36.21 -27.46 26.18
C VAL A 815 -34.68 -27.40 26.26
N CYS A 816 -34.01 -26.94 25.19
CA CYS A 816 -32.56 -26.82 25.13
C CYS A 816 -32.07 -25.85 26.23
N SER A 817 -31.34 -26.36 27.22
CA SER A 817 -30.58 -25.53 28.17
C SER A 817 -29.35 -25.03 27.43
N ALA A 818 -29.40 -23.79 26.95
CA ALA A 818 -28.22 -23.09 26.44
C ALA A 818 -27.18 -23.05 27.55
N ARG A 819 -26.10 -23.83 27.39
CA ARG A 819 -24.94 -23.81 28.27
C ARG A 819 -24.17 -22.50 28.01
N SER A 820 -24.64 -21.42 28.63
CA SER A 820 -23.97 -20.13 28.66
C SER A 820 -22.66 -20.26 29.45
N SER A 821 -21.53 -20.09 28.77
CA SER A 821 -20.25 -19.84 29.42
C SER A 821 -20.30 -18.48 30.14
N ARG A 822 -20.00 -18.51 31.44
CA ARG A 822 -19.81 -17.34 32.30
C ARG A 822 -18.66 -16.45 31.81
N SER A 823 -18.92 -15.15 31.64
CA SER A 823 -17.96 -14.08 31.95
C SER A 823 -18.72 -12.79 32.29
N SER A 824 -18.29 -12.18 33.39
CA SER A 824 -18.84 -11.06 34.15
C SER A 824 -18.68 -9.68 33.52
N SER A 825 -19.70 -8.81 33.67
CA SER A 825 -19.59 -7.47 34.32
C SER A 825 -20.94 -6.71 34.34
N SER A 826 -21.40 -6.36 35.56
CA SER A 826 -22.09 -5.13 36.04
C SER A 826 -22.87 -4.24 35.04
N SER A 827 -24.04 -3.64 35.31
CA SER A 827 -24.69 -3.17 36.56
C SER A 827 -26.03 -2.48 36.22
N GLY A 828 -26.98 -2.44 37.17
CA GLY A 828 -28.07 -1.43 37.25
C GLY A 828 -29.49 -1.95 36.96
N SER A 829 -30.19 -2.51 37.95
CA SER A 829 -31.28 -1.85 38.73
C SER A 829 -32.59 -1.66 37.94
N SER A 830 -33.61 -2.52 38.12
CA SER A 830 -34.73 -2.39 39.09
C SER A 830 -35.51 -1.08 38.93
N SER A 831 -36.85 -1.00 38.83
CA SER A 831 -37.90 -1.86 39.38
C SER A 831 -39.28 -1.28 39.02
N ALA A 832 -40.27 -2.19 38.94
CA ALA A 832 -41.64 -2.09 39.46
C ALA A 832 -42.62 -1.09 38.78
N SER A 833 -43.66 -1.61 38.12
CA SER A 833 -45.04 -1.81 38.65
C SER A 833 -45.85 -0.52 38.60
N SER A 834 -47.11 -0.45 38.19
CA SER A 834 -48.23 -1.33 38.54
C SER A 834 -49.45 -0.97 37.69
N SER A 835 -50.29 -1.98 37.46
CA SER A 835 -51.75 -1.96 37.28
C SER A 835 -52.48 -0.61 37.51
N SER A 836 -53.49 -0.22 36.73
CA SER A 836 -54.81 -0.88 36.78
C SER A 836 -55.81 -0.23 35.80
N ARG A 837 -56.79 -1.04 35.41
CA ARG A 837 -57.99 -0.78 34.60
C ARG A 837 -58.87 0.34 35.18
N SER A 838 -59.50 1.17 34.34
CA SER A 838 -60.93 1.06 33.99
C SER A 838 -61.50 2.28 33.25
N SER A 839 -62.34 1.94 32.28
CA SER A 839 -63.57 2.62 31.80
C SER A 839 -63.56 4.04 31.20
N GLN A 840 -64.04 4.03 29.96
CA GLN A 840 -65.17 4.80 29.40
C GLN A 840 -64.90 6.06 28.52
N ARG A 841 -65.49 5.93 27.32
CA ARG A 841 -66.21 6.94 26.51
C ARG A 841 -65.40 7.94 25.66
N GLY A 842 -65.38 7.65 24.35
CA GLY A 842 -65.88 8.51 23.26
C GLY A 842 -65.15 9.82 22.90
N PRO A 843 -65.23 10.28 21.63
CA PRO A 843 -64.22 11.11 20.94
C PRO A 843 -64.69 12.60 20.85
N PRO A 844 -64.22 13.52 19.95
CA PRO A 844 -63.14 13.51 18.94
C PRO A 844 -62.30 14.83 18.82
N SER A 845 -61.33 14.82 17.89
CA SER A 845 -60.98 15.85 16.87
C SER A 845 -60.55 17.30 17.24
N ALA A 846 -59.31 17.60 16.82
CA ALA A 846 -58.81 18.71 15.99
C ALA A 846 -59.10 20.20 16.33
N LYS A 847 -58.01 20.99 16.31
CA LYS A 847 -58.03 22.44 16.04
C LYS A 847 -57.14 22.78 14.83
N ARG A 848 -57.79 23.39 13.84
CA ARG A 848 -57.36 24.34 12.78
C ARG A 848 -57.00 25.72 13.43
N PRO A 849 -56.75 26.81 12.68
CA PRO A 849 -56.08 27.03 11.38
C PRO A 849 -55.10 28.25 11.39
N LEU A 850 -54.50 28.51 10.22
CA LEU A 850 -53.79 29.73 9.79
C LEU A 850 -54.70 30.98 9.68
N ALA A 851 -54.15 32.19 9.89
CA ALA A 851 -53.99 33.22 8.85
C ALA A 851 -53.56 34.62 9.37
N GLN A 852 -52.67 35.24 8.58
CA GLN A 852 -52.63 36.67 8.17
C GLN A 852 -52.05 37.79 9.05
N SER A 853 -50.84 38.20 8.63
CA SER A 853 -50.48 39.49 8.02
C SER A 853 -50.31 40.77 8.85
N ILE A 854 -49.25 41.49 8.43
CA ILE A 854 -48.94 42.93 8.55
C ILE A 854 -47.96 43.28 9.67
N LEU A 855 -46.75 43.67 9.27
CA LEU A 855 -46.00 44.77 9.89
C LEU A 855 -44.97 45.32 8.91
N THR A 856 -45.22 46.54 8.45
CA THR A 856 -44.27 47.44 7.81
C THR A 856 -43.56 48.28 8.88
N MET A 857 -42.22 48.40 8.71
CA MET A 857 -41.33 49.51 9.05
C MET A 857 -41.60 50.35 10.31
N ASP A 858 -40.62 50.45 11.21
CA ASP A 858 -39.71 51.61 11.17
C ASP A 858 -38.47 51.47 12.07
N LEU A 859 -37.50 52.30 11.73
CA LEU A 859 -36.10 52.41 12.18
C LEU A 859 -35.91 52.95 13.62
N GLY A 860 -34.71 52.72 14.17
CA GLY A 860 -34.13 53.45 15.31
C GLY A 860 -33.14 52.56 16.08
N LEU A 861 -31.85 52.60 15.74
CA LEU A 861 -30.80 53.49 16.28
C LEU A 861 -30.24 53.01 17.63
N ASP A 862 -28.91 52.87 17.59
CA ASP A 862 -27.89 53.15 18.59
C ASP A 862 -27.62 52.20 19.77
N ASP A 863 -26.41 51.62 19.68
CA ASP A 863 -25.36 51.53 20.70
C ASP A 863 -25.70 51.03 22.10
N LEU A 864 -25.23 49.81 22.39
CA LEU A 864 -24.16 49.52 23.35
C LEU A 864 -23.60 48.10 23.17
#